data_AF-A0A9K3LZB5-F1
#
_entry.id   AF-A0A9K3LZB5-F1
#
_cell.length_a   1.000
_cell.length_b   1.000
_cell.length_c   1.000
_cell.angle_alpha   90.00
_cell.angle_beta   90.00
_cell.angle_gamma   90.00
#
_symmetry.space_group_name_H-M   'P 1'
#
loop_
_entity.id
_entity.type
_entity.pdbx_description
1 polymer ?
#
loop_
_entity_poly.entity_id
_entity_poly.type
_entity_poly.pdbx_seq_one_letter_code
_entity_poly.pdbx_strand_id
1 'polypeptide(L)'
;MESNKGSPVYKKARLWTGDGRKNNDNIDECSFRYIQHRLFSSTDQNSIIIPSSLVTVPPIGNNVDLLQDILQNHGFRTSKVSTPRPAVSVYTDRNNKSTILRAPNADDARRFLLIALGLDPYQSDLEVTYERSFRERWCILQLCEKLRRTYFSVQDRTEDENDRILLEEELHRVNESCRRNITETPQVTVTTTLIKLATSVKNRRGLFHRAEEWERDYQRIQAMNSTLANVYLTLLQDRHQIKIHDMLFKPGEAKFERITIILDDSENQSRKPPFTLLPCASHFMTMGVTGVASIMVDSFFDRLLRLGYYAPSIIKEVIGEQLLFYFAHGLVSGNQVGSKTSPLSLKAHFDPTSPLAIYIHGVPGSGKSSLARFFPLALQHALMQHTDPEYTVRFVKQNLNKPLSISGLELEIRPNNNDFSLMSIIQSRKETMSQSKRGLVVLNLEEMPHHSVDGDPNQANVSKLLVRRFGGRTVDIHQPPNGTAIPRNAGRLGIDNDFSLVTIFTSNYPLHDESRQSLEQLGLFRQLITIPMTPIVDQDRSHFARSLFVKCCDEFGALQIRHVNAAGCLDIAIDVGAGDTRPLVQSIRILAFYLSELFSADKGSIAQQPDIANVTVKQQNLLCSITILMEGGTIKRLEVERLPTISSGCWFHCNIRCSHSHALSQILKLWRCRVLAPTVIVSSSKDQTRKLMLYLDQEVGCNCIRGINAATYKMSKSLYDRKDTSNLRNDILTLGQDALVAVELFCPTVDSQLLIREMIEDSPSMTAFSSAQSALFKAGLLFVLCIEGIVTPEVASRVSLVLTDNETPNFPYFEI
;
A
#
# COMPACT_ATOMS: atom_id res chain seq x y z
N MET A 1 -27.44 54.23 14.17
CA MET A 1 -28.15 53.02 14.61
C MET A 1 -28.08 52.02 13.47
N GLU A 2 -27.85 50.77 13.83
CA GLU A 2 -27.76 49.55 13.00
C GLU A 2 -26.50 49.30 12.17
N SER A 3 -26.16 48.01 12.17
CA SER A 3 -24.83 47.42 12.20
C SER A 3 -24.44 46.74 10.90
N ASN A 4 -23.29 47.12 10.35
CA ASN A 4 -22.55 46.35 9.37
C ASN A 4 -21.77 45.21 10.05
N LYS A 5 -22.16 43.94 9.81
CA LYS A 5 -21.31 42.78 10.10
C LYS A 5 -20.63 42.34 8.80
N GLY A 6 -19.41 42.82 8.60
CA GLY A 6 -18.49 42.32 7.60
C GLY A 6 -17.91 40.96 8.00
N SER A 7 -17.92 40.02 7.06
CA SER A 7 -17.23 38.74 7.12
C SER A 7 -15.70 38.94 7.22
N PRO A 8 -14.96 38.16 8.03
CA PRO A 8 -13.51 38.29 8.09
C PRO A 8 -12.88 37.60 6.87
N VAL A 9 -12.42 38.41 5.92
CA VAL A 9 -11.47 38.01 4.89
C VAL A 9 -10.18 37.58 5.59
N TYR A 10 -9.88 36.28 5.55
CA TYR A 10 -8.60 35.73 5.97
C TYR A 10 -7.47 36.38 5.16
N LYS A 11 -6.71 37.28 5.78
CA LYS A 11 -5.42 37.73 5.27
C LYS A 11 -4.49 36.52 5.25
N LYS A 12 -4.25 35.96 4.05
CA LYS A 12 -3.10 35.10 3.77
C LYS A 12 -1.85 35.77 4.32
N ALA A 13 -1.18 35.12 5.27
CA ALA A 13 0.16 35.49 5.66
C ALA A 13 1.04 35.45 4.40
N ARG A 14 1.62 36.59 4.03
CA ARG A 14 2.69 36.66 3.03
C ARG A 14 3.85 35.82 3.57
N LEU A 15 3.95 34.58 3.10
CA LEU A 15 5.22 33.88 3.03
C LEU A 15 6.16 34.73 2.18
N TRP A 16 7.37 34.84 2.70
CA TRP A 16 8.49 35.59 2.15
C TRP A 16 8.71 35.20 0.67
N THR A 17 8.20 35.99 -0.27
CA THR A 17 8.61 35.93 -1.68
C THR A 17 9.84 36.82 -1.84
N GLY A 18 10.98 36.35 -1.34
CA GLY A 18 12.29 36.79 -1.81
C GLY A 18 12.70 35.91 -2.98
N ASP A 19 13.19 36.49 -4.07
CA ASP A 19 13.63 35.82 -5.31
C ASP A 19 14.37 34.49 -5.04
N GLY A 20 13.62 33.39 -5.12
CA GLY A 20 14.02 32.07 -4.64
C GLY A 20 14.43 31.13 -5.76
N ARG A 21 15.55 31.42 -6.44
CA ARG A 21 16.12 30.48 -7.43
C ARG A 21 17.59 30.11 -7.21
N LYS A 22 18.24 30.52 -6.11
CA LYS A 22 19.66 30.19 -5.87
C LYS A 22 20.03 29.60 -4.49
N ASN A 23 19.08 29.40 -3.58
CA ASN A 23 19.39 28.94 -2.20
C ASN A 23 18.90 27.53 -1.83
N ASN A 24 18.10 26.84 -2.66
CA ASN A 24 17.61 25.51 -2.30
C ASN A 24 18.72 24.43 -2.33
N ASP A 25 19.65 24.51 -3.28
CA ASP A 25 20.71 23.49 -3.43
C ASP A 25 21.67 23.44 -2.22
N ASN A 26 21.90 24.58 -1.56
CA ASN A 26 22.76 24.64 -0.36
C ASN A 26 22.10 24.06 0.90
N ILE A 27 20.76 24.11 0.99
CA ILE A 27 20.03 23.61 2.17
C ILE A 27 20.01 22.08 2.18
N ASP A 28 19.86 21.47 1.00
CA ASP A 28 19.90 20.01 0.83
C ASP A 28 21.29 19.46 1.19
N GLU A 29 22.37 20.10 0.75
CA GLU A 29 23.73 19.66 1.07
C GLU A 29 24.06 19.78 2.56
N CYS A 30 23.64 20.86 3.22
CA CYS A 30 23.84 21.06 4.66
C CYS A 30 23.03 20.05 5.50
N SER A 31 21.77 19.81 5.14
CA SER A 31 20.89 18.84 5.79
C SER A 31 21.42 17.42 5.63
N PHE A 32 21.89 17.09 4.42
CA PHE A 32 22.53 15.82 4.11
C PHE A 32 23.78 15.59 4.95
N ARG A 33 24.73 16.55 4.96
CA ARG A 33 25.96 16.44 5.76
C ARG A 33 25.66 16.34 7.25
N TYR A 34 24.66 17.06 7.76
CA TYR A 34 24.25 16.98 9.16
C TYR A 34 23.73 15.59 9.54
N ILE A 35 22.79 15.04 8.76
CA ILE A 35 22.24 13.70 9.00
C ILE A 35 23.34 12.65 8.85
N GLN A 36 24.17 12.76 7.81
CA GLN A 36 25.29 11.85 7.56
C GLN A 36 26.28 11.85 8.73
N HIS A 37 26.69 13.01 9.21
CA HIS A 37 27.64 13.11 10.33
C HIS A 37 27.07 12.50 11.61
N ARG A 38 25.77 12.68 11.88
CA ARG A 38 25.14 12.20 13.11
C ARG A 38 24.77 10.71 13.08
N LEU A 39 24.34 10.20 11.93
CA LEU A 39 23.92 8.80 11.78
C LEU A 39 25.06 7.87 11.30
N PHE A 40 26.07 8.40 10.61
CA PHE A 40 27.09 7.62 9.89
C PHE A 40 28.54 8.11 10.09
N SER A 41 28.86 8.76 11.23
CA SER A 41 30.22 9.26 11.50
C SER A 41 31.31 8.19 11.28
N SER A 42 32.44 8.62 10.69
CA SER A 42 33.34 7.78 9.88
C SER A 42 34.45 7.05 10.65
N THR A 43 34.57 7.19 11.97
CA THR A 43 35.80 6.75 12.67
C THR A 43 35.60 5.80 13.83
N ASP A 44 34.42 5.69 14.45
CA ASP A 44 34.21 4.76 15.56
C ASP A 44 32.99 3.86 15.35
N GLN A 45 33.22 2.56 15.52
CA GLN A 45 32.20 1.52 15.44
C GLN A 45 31.11 1.79 16.50
N ASN A 46 29.88 1.99 16.04
CA ASN A 46 28.60 1.87 16.77
C ASN A 46 28.05 3.07 17.57
N SER A 47 28.68 4.25 17.61
CA SER A 47 28.08 5.39 18.34
C SER A 47 27.39 6.40 17.42
N ILE A 48 26.07 6.30 17.36
CA ILE A 48 25.23 7.41 16.91
C ILE A 48 25.43 8.53 17.91
N ILE A 49 25.81 9.72 17.46
CA ILE A 49 26.29 10.76 18.37
C ILE A 49 25.10 11.46 19.03
N ILE A 50 24.58 10.84 20.09
CA ILE A 50 23.79 11.54 21.10
C ILE A 50 24.67 12.64 21.69
N PRO A 51 24.20 13.89 21.75
CA PRO A 51 24.96 15.00 22.31
C PRO A 51 25.51 14.67 23.70
N SER A 52 26.78 15.03 23.96
CA SER A 52 27.50 14.63 25.18
C SER A 52 26.77 15.04 26.46
N SER A 53 26.07 16.18 26.47
CA SER A 53 25.26 16.63 27.60
C SER A 53 24.08 15.72 27.92
N LEU A 54 23.49 15.06 26.93
CA LEU A 54 22.46 14.03 27.13
C LEU A 54 23.10 12.69 27.53
N VAL A 55 24.29 12.38 27.02
CA VAL A 55 25.04 11.18 27.43
C VAL A 55 25.46 11.26 28.90
N THR A 56 25.82 12.42 29.43
CA THR A 56 26.18 12.56 30.85
C THR A 56 25.03 12.33 31.82
N VAL A 57 23.77 12.42 31.36
CA VAL A 57 22.60 12.14 32.18
C VAL A 57 22.40 10.62 32.28
N PRO A 58 22.27 10.06 33.51
CA PRO A 58 22.04 8.62 33.68
C PRO A 58 20.68 8.20 33.09
N PRO A 59 20.47 6.90 32.84
CA PRO A 59 19.15 6.38 32.49
C PRO A 59 18.11 6.78 33.53
N ILE A 60 16.99 7.34 33.08
CA ILE A 60 15.96 7.91 33.96
C ILE A 60 14.74 7.00 34.11
N GLY A 61 14.60 5.99 33.25
CA GLY A 61 13.43 5.12 33.23
C GLY A 61 12.15 5.91 32.91
N ASN A 62 11.09 5.64 33.68
CA ASN A 62 9.81 6.35 33.55
C ASN A 62 9.64 7.51 34.56
N ASN A 63 10.75 8.06 35.08
CA ASN A 63 10.73 9.19 36.01
C ASN A 63 10.47 10.51 35.26
N VAL A 64 9.26 11.05 35.42
CA VAL A 64 8.83 12.31 34.77
C VAL A 64 9.62 13.51 35.25
N ASP A 65 10.07 13.51 36.49
CA ASP A 65 10.76 14.65 37.08
C ASP A 65 12.13 14.81 36.41
N LEU A 66 12.84 13.70 36.25
CA LEU A 66 14.12 13.68 35.53
C LEU A 66 13.95 14.00 34.03
N LEU A 67 12.85 13.56 33.40
CA LEU A 67 12.55 13.93 32.02
C LEU A 67 12.28 15.44 31.91
N GLN A 68 11.55 15.99 32.87
CA GLN A 68 11.29 17.42 32.96
C GLN A 68 12.60 18.20 33.12
N ASP A 69 13.51 17.74 33.97
CA ASP A 69 14.82 18.36 34.21
C ASP A 69 15.68 18.35 32.95
N ILE A 70 15.74 17.22 32.22
CA ILE A 70 16.45 17.14 30.92
C ILE A 70 15.92 18.21 29.95
N LEU A 71 14.60 18.33 29.83
CA LEU A 71 13.95 19.30 28.94
C LEU A 71 14.23 20.74 29.40
N GLN A 72 14.11 21.05 30.69
CA GLN A 72 14.36 22.40 31.22
C GLN A 72 15.83 22.82 31.07
N ASN A 73 16.75 21.90 31.37
CA ASN A 73 18.20 22.12 31.22
C ASN A 73 18.61 22.39 29.77
N HIS A 74 17.77 22.05 28.80
CA HIS A 74 18.01 22.29 27.37
C HIS A 74 17.05 23.34 26.79
N GLY A 75 16.52 24.21 27.64
CA GLY A 75 15.81 25.42 27.23
C GLY A 75 14.34 25.23 26.86
N PHE A 76 13.75 24.07 27.16
CA PHE A 76 12.32 23.86 26.99
C PHE A 76 11.55 24.38 28.21
N ARG A 77 10.48 25.14 27.96
CA ARG A 77 9.50 25.43 29.01
C ARG A 77 8.63 24.20 29.20
N THR A 78 8.51 23.73 30.44
CA THR A 78 7.73 22.53 30.76
C THR A 78 6.80 22.71 31.95
N SER A 79 5.81 21.82 32.07
CA SER A 79 4.98 21.68 33.28
C SER A 79 4.60 20.22 33.49
N LYS A 80 4.55 19.76 34.74
CA LYS A 80 3.94 18.45 35.07
C LYS A 80 2.43 18.51 34.84
N VAL A 81 1.85 17.42 34.39
CA VAL A 81 0.40 17.30 34.21
C VAL A 81 -0.14 16.27 35.18
N SER A 82 -1.19 16.64 35.92
CA SER A 82 -1.95 15.70 36.75
C SER A 82 -2.83 14.82 35.86
N THR A 83 -2.25 13.75 35.31
CA THR A 83 -2.97 12.68 34.62
C THR A 83 -2.88 11.38 35.42
N PRO A 84 -3.77 10.40 35.17
CA PRO A 84 -3.66 9.07 35.79
C PRO A 84 -2.29 8.42 35.56
N ARG A 85 -1.63 8.80 34.46
CA ARG A 85 -0.29 8.38 34.09
C ARG A 85 0.73 9.51 34.27
N PRO A 86 2.00 9.20 34.57
CA PRO A 86 3.09 10.17 34.57
C PRO A 86 3.20 10.93 33.24
N ALA A 87 3.16 12.27 33.26
CA ALA A 87 3.24 13.09 32.06
C ALA A 87 3.92 14.45 32.25
N VAL A 88 4.64 14.89 31.21
CA VAL A 88 5.27 16.21 31.10
C VAL A 88 4.75 16.94 29.87
N SER A 89 4.37 18.21 30.03
CA SER A 89 4.06 19.10 28.91
C SER A 89 5.27 19.93 28.54
N VAL A 90 5.52 20.05 27.24
CA VAL A 90 6.49 20.93 26.59
C VAL A 90 5.72 22.04 25.86
N TYR A 91 6.10 23.29 26.07
CA TYR A 91 5.47 24.45 25.42
C TYR A 91 6.33 24.93 24.26
N THR A 92 5.74 25.02 23.07
CA THR A 92 6.37 25.67 21.91
C THR A 92 6.07 27.16 21.98
N ASP A 93 7.12 27.99 22.02
CA ASP A 93 6.98 29.44 21.98
C ASP A 93 7.26 29.94 20.56
N ARG A 94 6.18 30.17 19.79
CA ARG A 94 6.30 30.66 18.41
C ARG A 94 6.97 32.03 18.31
N ASN A 95 6.97 32.81 19.40
CA ASN A 95 7.47 34.19 19.40
C ASN A 95 8.93 34.32 19.85
N ASN A 96 9.50 33.27 20.44
CA ASN A 96 10.86 33.32 20.99
C ASN A 96 11.92 32.89 19.96
N LYS A 97 11.87 33.50 18.76
CA LYS A 97 12.90 33.31 17.73
C LYS A 97 14.29 33.84 18.14
N SER A 98 14.36 34.63 19.22
CA SER A 98 15.56 35.36 19.63
C SER A 98 16.47 34.66 20.64
N THR A 99 16.16 33.44 21.10
CA THR A 99 16.98 32.71 22.10
C THR A 99 17.79 31.54 21.53
N ILE A 100 18.00 31.49 20.21
CA ILE A 100 18.82 30.45 19.51
C ILE A 100 20.33 30.74 19.63
N LEU A 101 20.77 31.65 20.52
CA LEU A 101 22.17 32.12 20.60
C LEU A 101 22.78 32.00 22.00
N ARG A 102 22.61 30.86 22.69
CA ARG A 102 23.32 30.63 23.96
C ARG A 102 23.95 29.23 24.04
N ALA A 103 25.27 29.25 24.22
CA ALA A 103 26.21 28.15 24.45
C ALA A 103 26.29 27.10 23.29
N PRO A 104 27.43 27.02 22.57
CA PRO A 104 27.57 26.21 21.35
C PRO A 104 27.29 24.71 21.56
N ASN A 105 27.46 24.18 22.78
CA ASN A 105 27.17 22.77 23.09
C ASN A 105 25.71 22.52 23.56
N ALA A 106 25.04 23.55 24.10
CA ALA A 106 23.63 23.45 24.51
C ALA A 106 22.70 23.46 23.28
N ASP A 107 23.13 24.10 22.20
CA ASP A 107 22.40 24.16 20.93
C ASP A 107 22.27 22.77 20.28
N ASP A 108 23.30 21.92 20.36
CA ASP A 108 23.26 20.56 19.79
C ASP A 108 22.25 19.64 20.49
N ALA A 109 22.22 19.64 21.82
CA ALA A 109 21.29 18.82 22.61
C ALA A 109 19.85 19.29 22.50
N ARG A 110 19.64 20.61 22.50
CA ARG A 110 18.33 21.20 22.26
C ARG A 110 17.83 20.87 20.86
N ARG A 111 18.68 21.00 19.83
CA ARG A 111 18.33 20.64 18.45
C ARG A 111 18.02 19.15 18.31
N PHE A 112 18.81 18.26 18.93
CA PHE A 112 18.51 16.83 18.98
C PHE A 112 17.10 16.56 19.55
N LEU A 113 16.76 17.20 20.68
CA LEU A 113 15.44 17.06 21.30
C LEU A 113 14.32 17.67 20.43
N LEU A 114 14.57 18.79 19.76
CA LEU A 114 13.63 19.37 18.79
C LEU A 114 13.36 18.40 17.64
N ILE A 115 14.39 17.79 17.06
CA ILE A 115 14.25 16.78 16.00
C ILE A 115 13.49 15.54 16.53
N ALA A 116 13.84 15.04 17.72
CA ALA A 116 13.17 13.90 18.35
C ALA A 116 11.66 14.12 18.57
N LEU A 117 11.27 15.37 18.87
CA LEU A 117 9.87 15.77 19.04
C LEU A 117 9.21 16.20 17.71
N GLY A 118 9.94 16.22 16.60
CA GLY A 118 9.47 16.70 15.30
C GLY A 118 9.17 18.21 15.27
N LEU A 119 9.90 18.99 16.06
CA LEU A 119 9.72 20.44 16.29
C LEU A 119 10.82 21.31 15.67
N ASP A 120 11.81 20.74 14.98
CA ASP A 120 12.90 21.51 14.38
C ASP A 120 12.34 22.47 13.31
N PRO A 121 12.82 23.74 13.22
CA PRO A 121 12.38 24.68 12.19
C PRO A 121 12.58 24.17 10.76
N TYR A 122 13.56 23.28 10.55
CA TYR A 122 13.87 22.64 9.27
C TYR A 122 13.43 21.17 9.24
N GLN A 123 12.49 20.75 10.11
CA GLN A 123 12.07 19.35 10.22
C GLN A 123 11.62 18.81 8.85
N SER A 124 10.85 19.56 8.07
CA SER A 124 10.37 19.08 6.77
C SER A 124 11.51 18.75 5.80
N ASP A 125 12.53 19.61 5.70
CA ASP A 125 13.68 19.39 4.81
C ASP A 125 14.54 18.22 5.30
N LEU A 126 14.71 18.10 6.63
CA LEU A 126 15.41 16.99 7.26
C LEU A 126 14.70 15.64 7.03
N GLU A 127 13.37 15.61 7.12
CA GLU A 127 12.56 14.42 6.84
C GLU A 127 12.65 14.00 5.37
N VAL A 128 12.55 14.95 4.44
CA VAL A 128 12.71 14.67 2.99
C VAL A 128 14.10 14.13 2.68
N THR A 129 15.14 14.72 3.29
CA THR A 129 16.53 14.26 3.14
C THR A 129 16.71 12.87 3.73
N TYR A 130 16.15 12.62 4.92
CA TYR A 130 16.18 11.32 5.57
C TYR A 130 15.49 10.26 4.72
N GLU A 131 14.26 10.51 4.26
CA GLU A 131 13.48 9.58 3.44
C GLU A 131 14.19 9.23 2.14
N ARG A 132 14.70 10.22 1.41
CA ARG A 132 15.36 10.01 0.11
C ARG A 132 16.72 9.35 0.23
N SER A 133 17.49 9.69 1.25
CA SER A 133 18.91 9.34 1.27
C SER A 133 19.25 8.31 2.34
N PHE A 134 18.62 8.32 3.51
CA PHE A 134 19.14 7.60 4.68
C PHE A 134 18.23 6.52 5.23
N ARG A 135 16.90 6.63 5.07
CA ARG A 135 15.91 5.78 5.73
C ARG A 135 16.16 4.29 5.48
N GLU A 136 16.26 3.87 4.22
CA GLU A 136 16.41 2.46 3.90
C GLU A 136 17.75 1.90 4.39
N ARG A 137 18.84 2.66 4.22
CA ARG A 137 20.16 2.31 4.77
C ARG A 137 20.12 2.14 6.28
N TRP A 138 19.46 3.06 6.96
CA TRP A 138 19.26 3.01 8.41
C TRP A 138 18.50 1.76 8.83
N CYS A 139 17.40 1.44 8.14
CA CYS A 139 16.60 0.25 8.42
C CYS A 139 17.39 -1.04 8.20
N ILE A 140 18.20 -1.11 7.14
CA ILE A 140 19.11 -2.24 6.89
C ILE A 140 20.13 -2.37 8.01
N LEU A 141 20.73 -1.26 8.48
CA LEU A 141 21.67 -1.30 9.61
C LEU A 141 21.03 -1.78 10.91
N GLN A 142 19.80 -1.34 11.19
CA GLN A 142 19.04 -1.81 12.35
C GLN A 142 18.67 -3.29 12.22
N LEU A 143 18.36 -3.78 11.01
CA LEU A 143 18.15 -5.20 10.75
C LEU A 143 19.43 -6.00 10.99
N CYS A 144 20.57 -5.52 10.48
CA CYS A 144 21.87 -6.12 10.73
C CYS A 144 22.16 -6.22 12.23
N GLU A 145 21.94 -5.15 12.98
CA GLU A 145 22.16 -5.13 14.43
C GLU A 145 21.22 -6.08 15.17
N LYS A 146 19.95 -6.15 14.77
CA LYS A 146 19.01 -7.12 15.33
C LYS A 146 19.43 -8.56 15.03
N LEU A 147 19.85 -8.84 13.80
CA LEU A 147 20.40 -10.14 13.40
C LEU A 147 21.59 -10.51 14.27
N ARG A 148 22.55 -9.59 14.48
CA ARG A 148 23.68 -9.79 15.40
C ARG A 148 23.20 -10.14 16.80
N ARG A 149 22.33 -9.33 17.40
CA ARG A 149 21.84 -9.57 18.77
C ARG A 149 21.15 -10.92 18.89
N THR A 150 20.27 -11.26 17.97
CA THR A 150 19.56 -12.55 17.97
C THR A 150 20.52 -13.73 17.77
N TYR A 151 21.53 -13.61 16.91
CA TYR A 151 22.53 -14.66 16.71
C TYR A 151 23.47 -14.82 17.91
N PHE A 152 24.05 -13.72 18.38
CA PHE A 152 25.07 -13.74 19.44
C PHE A 152 24.49 -13.95 20.84
N SER A 153 23.21 -13.65 21.07
CA SER A 153 22.58 -13.93 22.37
C SER A 153 22.35 -15.43 22.62
N VAL A 154 22.43 -16.27 21.59
CA VAL A 154 22.01 -17.68 21.64
C VAL A 154 23.18 -18.66 21.87
N GLN A 155 24.45 -18.22 21.84
CA GLN A 155 25.57 -19.16 21.78
C GLN A 155 26.58 -19.09 22.93
N ASP A 156 26.66 -20.25 23.60
CA ASP A 156 27.66 -20.68 24.57
C ASP A 156 28.51 -21.87 24.01
N ARG A 157 28.52 -22.14 22.68
CA ARG A 157 29.20 -23.32 22.09
C ARG A 157 29.83 -23.10 20.71
N THR A 158 30.93 -23.81 20.49
CA THR A 158 31.94 -23.75 19.40
C THR A 158 31.55 -24.36 18.04
N GLU A 159 30.40 -25.02 17.90
CA GLU A 159 30.08 -25.86 16.73
C GLU A 159 29.56 -25.10 15.48
N ASP A 160 29.50 -23.77 15.50
CA ASP A 160 28.89 -22.94 14.43
C ASP A 160 29.76 -21.74 14.00
N GLU A 161 31.07 -21.77 14.29
CA GLU A 161 31.96 -20.62 14.07
C GLU A 161 32.06 -20.20 12.58
N ASN A 162 31.98 -21.14 11.64
CA ASN A 162 32.06 -20.82 10.20
C ASN A 162 30.82 -20.07 9.69
N ASP A 163 29.62 -20.50 10.08
CA ASP A 163 28.38 -19.82 9.69
C ASP A 163 28.28 -18.44 10.33
N ARG A 164 28.82 -18.31 11.55
CA ARG A 164 28.99 -17.05 12.25
C ARG A 164 29.94 -16.11 11.51
N ILE A 165 31.13 -16.58 11.14
CA ILE A 165 32.12 -15.79 10.38
C ILE A 165 31.49 -15.33 9.06
N LEU A 166 30.82 -16.23 8.33
CA LEU A 166 30.16 -15.89 7.07
C LEU A 166 29.08 -14.82 7.25
N LEU A 167 28.25 -14.95 8.30
CA LEU A 167 27.23 -13.96 8.63
C LEU A 167 27.87 -12.63 9.06
N GLU A 168 28.91 -12.64 9.87
CA GLU A 168 29.65 -11.43 10.27
C GLU A 168 30.29 -10.73 9.07
N GLU A 169 30.92 -11.47 8.16
CA GLU A 169 31.53 -10.96 6.93
C GLU A 169 30.50 -10.30 6.02
N GLU A 170 29.34 -10.93 5.79
CA GLU A 170 28.27 -10.35 4.99
C GLU A 170 27.62 -9.15 5.68
N LEU A 171 27.36 -9.21 7.00
CA LEU A 171 26.86 -8.07 7.76
C LEU A 171 27.86 -6.90 7.74
N HIS A 172 29.16 -7.18 7.80
CA HIS A 172 30.21 -6.18 7.67
C HIS A 172 30.25 -5.59 6.26
N ARG A 173 30.17 -6.43 5.21
CA ARG A 173 30.13 -6.00 3.81
C ARG A 173 28.94 -5.09 3.54
N VAL A 174 27.75 -5.47 4.02
CA VAL A 174 26.53 -4.66 3.88
C VAL A 174 26.66 -3.35 4.66
N ASN A 175 27.19 -3.37 5.87
CA ASN A 175 27.41 -2.17 6.68
C ASN A 175 28.38 -1.19 5.99
N GLU A 176 29.52 -1.68 5.48
CA GLU A 176 30.46 -0.88 4.71
C GLU A 176 29.85 -0.35 3.42
N SER A 177 29.06 -1.16 2.69
CA SER A 177 28.36 -0.70 1.49
C SER A 177 27.38 0.44 1.81
N CYS A 178 26.58 0.29 2.88
CA CYS A 178 25.63 1.32 3.32
C CYS A 178 26.33 2.64 3.72
N ARG A 179 27.57 2.55 4.23
CA ARG A 179 28.40 3.69 4.64
C ARG A 179 29.11 4.37 3.46
N ARG A 180 29.63 3.60 2.51
CA ARG A 180 30.48 4.10 1.40
C ARG A 180 29.69 4.56 0.18
N ASN A 181 28.61 3.88 -0.18
CA ASN A 181 27.90 4.11 -1.45
C ASN A 181 26.68 5.00 -1.22
N ILE A 182 26.71 6.23 -1.74
CA ILE A 182 25.58 7.18 -1.66
C ILE A 182 24.54 6.92 -2.77
N THR A 183 24.90 6.27 -3.89
CA THR A 183 24.12 6.40 -5.13
C THR A 183 23.68 5.12 -5.87
N GLU A 184 24.17 3.90 -5.61
CA GLU A 184 24.09 2.87 -6.69
C GLU A 184 23.62 1.44 -6.36
N THR A 185 23.38 1.02 -5.11
CA THR A 185 22.93 -0.37 -4.87
C THR A 185 21.41 -0.47 -4.73
N PRO A 186 20.71 -1.33 -5.51
CA PRO A 186 19.29 -1.59 -5.30
C PRO A 186 19.09 -2.30 -3.96
N GLN A 187 18.57 -1.55 -2.99
CA GLN A 187 18.48 -1.94 -1.57
C GLN A 187 17.57 -3.16 -1.33
N VAL A 188 16.58 -3.39 -2.19
CA VAL A 188 15.70 -4.58 -2.14
C VAL A 188 16.48 -5.90 -2.24
N THR A 189 17.54 -5.92 -3.04
CA THR A 189 18.41 -7.11 -3.20
C THR A 189 19.21 -7.39 -1.94
N VAL A 190 19.66 -6.34 -1.24
CA VAL A 190 20.43 -6.46 0.01
C VAL A 190 19.58 -7.06 1.11
N THR A 191 18.37 -6.52 1.34
CA THR A 191 17.45 -7.01 2.37
C THR A 191 17.04 -8.46 2.12
N THR A 192 16.69 -8.80 0.87
CA THR A 192 16.34 -10.17 0.50
C THR A 192 17.50 -11.13 0.75
N THR A 193 18.72 -10.70 0.47
CA THR A 193 19.94 -11.51 0.71
C THR A 193 20.19 -11.70 2.20
N LEU A 194 20.05 -10.66 3.01
CA LEU A 194 20.19 -10.74 4.48
C LEU A 194 19.14 -11.67 5.09
N ILE A 195 17.88 -11.57 4.68
CA ILE A 195 16.81 -12.43 5.18
C ILE A 195 17.08 -13.88 4.75
N LYS A 196 17.45 -14.12 3.48
CA LYS A 196 17.81 -15.47 3.00
C LYS A 196 18.96 -16.05 3.80
N LEU A 197 20.03 -15.28 4.03
CA LEU A 197 21.19 -15.69 4.82
C LEU A 197 20.80 -15.99 6.27
N ALA A 198 20.05 -15.10 6.92
CA ALA A 198 19.54 -15.32 8.27
C ALA A 198 18.68 -16.59 8.38
N THR A 199 17.97 -16.94 7.30
CA THR A 199 17.16 -18.16 7.25
C THR A 199 17.91 -19.40 6.80
N SER A 200 19.05 -19.30 6.12
CA SER A 200 19.83 -20.47 5.68
C SER A 200 20.62 -21.10 6.82
N VAL A 201 20.97 -20.30 7.84
CA VAL A 201 21.65 -20.76 9.06
C VAL A 201 20.66 -21.54 10.00
N LYS A 202 19.48 -21.95 9.49
CA LYS A 202 18.35 -22.52 10.23
C LYS A 202 18.53 -23.90 10.84
N ASN A 203 19.54 -24.68 10.47
CA ASN A 203 19.30 -26.12 10.40
C ASN A 203 19.46 -26.94 11.69
N ARG A 204 19.66 -26.35 12.88
CA ARG A 204 20.05 -27.21 14.04
C ARG A 204 19.23 -27.16 15.34
N ARG A 205 18.35 -26.17 15.63
CA ARG A 205 17.71 -26.10 16.97
C ARG A 205 16.25 -25.63 17.07
N GLY A 206 15.52 -25.41 15.98
CA GLY A 206 14.08 -25.08 16.05
C GLY A 206 13.72 -23.75 16.74
N LEU A 207 14.71 -22.92 17.08
CA LEU A 207 14.57 -21.67 17.84
C LEU A 207 14.67 -20.40 16.97
N PHE A 208 14.87 -20.53 15.65
CA PHE A 208 15.14 -19.37 14.79
C PHE A 208 13.97 -18.96 13.91
N HIS A 209 13.87 -17.65 13.73
CA HIS A 209 12.82 -16.98 12.98
C HIS A 209 12.69 -17.50 11.54
N ARG A 210 11.45 -17.65 11.07
CA ARG A 210 11.17 -17.95 9.64
C ARG A 210 11.48 -16.72 8.78
N ALA A 211 11.64 -16.89 7.46
CA ALA A 211 11.80 -15.78 6.52
C ALA A 211 10.69 -14.73 6.72
N GLU A 212 9.45 -15.19 6.85
CA GLU A 212 8.28 -14.35 7.13
C GLU A 212 8.34 -13.61 8.46
N GLU A 213 9.08 -14.11 9.45
CA GLU A 213 9.25 -13.44 10.75
C GLU A 213 10.32 -12.36 10.66
N TRP A 214 11.42 -12.63 9.95
CA TRP A 214 12.43 -11.61 9.64
C TRP A 214 11.88 -10.50 8.76
N GLU A 215 11.07 -10.84 7.76
CA GLU A 215 10.38 -9.87 6.90
C GLU A 215 9.43 -8.99 7.74
N ARG A 216 8.66 -9.61 8.65
CA ARG A 216 7.81 -8.87 9.60
C ARG A 216 8.65 -7.97 10.51
N ASP A 217 9.79 -8.44 10.99
CA ASP A 217 10.67 -7.64 11.83
C ASP A 217 11.33 -6.49 11.07
N TYR A 218 11.67 -6.69 9.79
CA TYR A 218 12.15 -5.62 8.93
C TYR A 218 11.08 -4.56 8.70
N GLN A 219 9.84 -4.97 8.44
CA GLN A 219 8.71 -4.05 8.31
C GLN A 219 8.48 -3.25 9.61
N ARG A 220 8.62 -3.89 10.79
CA ARG A 220 8.59 -3.17 12.08
C ARG A 220 9.71 -2.16 12.22
N ILE A 221 10.93 -2.50 11.78
CA ILE A 221 12.06 -1.57 11.77
C ILE A 221 11.76 -0.38 10.84
N GLN A 222 11.26 -0.62 9.63
CA GLN A 222 10.88 0.45 8.70
C GLN A 222 9.73 1.33 9.23
N ALA A 223 8.81 0.73 9.99
CA ALA A 223 7.73 1.41 10.69
C ALA A 223 8.25 2.33 11.80
N MET A 224 9.07 1.79 12.70
CA MET A 224 9.70 2.52 13.81
C MET A 224 10.65 3.61 13.32
N ASN A 225 11.21 3.48 12.12
CA ASN A 225 12.13 4.43 11.53
C ASN A 225 11.52 5.09 10.28
N SER A 226 10.20 5.30 10.30
CA SER A 226 9.45 5.93 9.21
C SER A 226 9.78 7.42 9.04
N THR A 227 10.23 8.09 10.11
CA THR A 227 10.63 9.49 10.13
C THR A 227 11.95 9.66 10.88
N LEU A 228 12.70 10.72 10.57
CA LEU A 228 13.90 11.10 11.30
C LEU A 228 13.60 11.39 12.77
N ALA A 229 12.45 12.02 13.05
CA ALA A 229 11.99 12.23 14.43
C ALA A 229 11.91 10.91 15.19
N ASN A 230 11.38 9.84 14.57
CA ASN A 230 11.29 8.53 15.21
C ASN A 230 12.66 7.89 15.46
N VAL A 231 13.63 8.09 14.57
CA VAL A 231 15.02 7.64 14.80
C VAL A 231 15.57 8.30 16.05
N TYR A 232 15.49 9.62 16.15
CA TYR A 232 16.01 10.39 17.28
C TYR A 232 15.26 10.08 18.58
N LEU A 233 13.94 9.88 18.50
CA LEU A 233 13.12 9.51 19.63
C LEU A 233 13.43 8.09 20.13
N THR A 234 13.69 7.15 19.23
CA THR A 234 14.14 5.79 19.59
C THR A 234 15.48 5.85 20.32
N LEU A 235 16.42 6.66 19.82
CA LEU A 235 17.72 6.84 20.48
C LEU A 235 17.61 7.47 21.87
N LEU A 236 16.71 8.45 22.03
CA LEU A 236 16.43 9.04 23.33
C LEU A 236 15.83 8.03 24.30
N GLN A 237 14.83 7.25 23.84
CA GLN A 237 14.18 6.20 24.62
C GLN A 237 15.16 5.11 25.04
N ASP A 238 16.00 4.62 24.12
CA ASP A 238 17.01 3.60 24.39
C ASP A 238 18.07 4.09 25.37
N ARG A 239 18.59 5.32 25.16
CA ARG A 239 19.62 5.91 26.02
C ARG A 239 19.15 6.09 27.46
N HIS A 240 17.95 6.61 27.64
CA HIS A 240 17.42 6.96 28.95
C HIS A 240 16.47 5.90 29.53
N GLN A 241 16.25 4.79 28.83
CA GLN A 241 15.33 3.71 29.18
C GLN A 241 13.88 4.21 29.39
N ILE A 242 13.49 5.25 28.65
CA ILE A 242 12.16 5.86 28.73
C ILE A 242 11.21 5.06 27.84
N LYS A 243 9.99 4.81 28.30
CA LYS A 243 8.91 4.25 27.47
C LYS A 243 7.80 5.26 27.31
N ILE A 244 7.62 5.74 26.10
CA ILE A 244 6.55 6.70 25.79
C ILE A 244 5.27 5.91 25.49
N HIS A 245 4.20 6.22 26.21
CA HIS A 245 2.89 5.62 26.00
C HIS A 245 2.13 6.33 24.87
N ASP A 246 2.13 7.67 24.93
CA ASP A 246 1.40 8.56 24.03
C ASP A 246 2.03 9.97 24.05
N MET A 247 1.75 10.76 23.01
CA MET A 247 2.04 12.18 22.96
C MET A 247 0.81 12.94 22.48
N LEU A 248 0.40 13.94 23.23
CA LEU A 248 -0.80 14.70 22.96
C LEU A 248 -0.45 16.14 22.56
N PHE A 249 -0.84 16.56 21.37
CA PHE A 249 -0.74 17.94 20.91
C PHE A 249 -2.02 18.71 21.20
N LYS A 250 -1.92 19.79 21.98
CA LYS A 250 -3.02 20.73 22.19
C LYS A 250 -2.70 22.07 21.50
N PRO A 251 -3.47 22.46 20.47
CA PRO A 251 -3.33 23.79 19.89
C PRO A 251 -3.70 24.85 20.94
N GLY A 252 -2.90 25.91 21.05
CA GLY A 252 -3.11 27.00 22.00
C GLY A 252 -3.87 28.18 21.40
N GLU A 253 -4.67 28.89 22.20
CA GLU A 253 -5.52 29.99 21.71
C GLU A 253 -4.80 31.34 21.48
N ALA A 254 -3.57 31.56 21.97
CA ALA A 254 -2.87 32.84 21.70
C ALA A 254 -1.34 32.92 21.89
N LYS A 255 -0.65 32.03 22.64
CA LYS A 255 0.81 32.16 22.85
C LYS A 255 1.64 30.87 22.90
N PHE A 256 1.08 29.74 23.30
CA PHE A 256 1.85 28.50 23.48
C PHE A 256 1.07 27.32 22.95
N GLU A 257 1.66 26.57 22.03
CA GLU A 257 1.17 25.23 21.71
C GLU A 257 1.83 24.25 22.69
N ARG A 258 1.16 23.13 22.97
CA ARG A 258 1.59 22.23 24.03
C ARG A 258 1.64 20.80 23.54
N ILE A 259 2.78 20.15 23.70
CA ILE A 259 2.93 18.70 23.52
C ILE A 259 3.04 18.08 24.91
N THR A 260 2.14 17.17 25.25
CA THR A 260 2.20 16.40 26.49
C THR A 260 2.73 15.01 26.20
N ILE A 261 3.89 14.67 26.75
CA ILE A 261 4.52 13.35 26.67
C ILE A 261 4.04 12.54 27.87
N ILE A 262 3.41 11.40 27.60
CA ILE A 262 2.88 10.48 28.62
C ILE A 262 3.79 9.25 28.64
N LEU A 263 4.32 8.91 29.81
CA LEU A 263 5.19 7.74 29.98
C LEU A 263 4.37 6.50 30.35
N ASP A 264 4.85 5.31 29.96
CA ASP A 264 4.22 4.05 30.35
C ASP A 264 4.51 3.77 31.82
N ASP A 265 3.45 3.45 32.54
CA ASP A 265 3.40 3.16 33.97
C ASP A 265 3.35 1.65 34.26
N SER A 266 3.19 0.81 33.22
CA SER A 266 3.01 -0.63 33.38
C SER A 266 4.31 -1.45 33.30
N GLU A 267 4.58 -2.24 34.35
CA GLU A 267 5.60 -3.30 34.34
C GLU A 267 5.24 -4.49 33.42
N ASN A 268 3.96 -4.60 33.01
CA ASN A 268 3.49 -5.62 32.07
C ASN A 268 3.83 -5.24 30.62
N GLN A 269 5.09 -5.47 30.26
CA GLN A 269 5.73 -4.93 29.06
C GLN A 269 5.61 -5.79 27.78
N SER A 270 5.06 -7.00 27.82
CA SER A 270 5.41 -7.99 26.77
C SER A 270 4.71 -7.83 25.41
N ARG A 271 3.81 -6.86 25.18
CA ARG A 271 3.01 -6.84 23.93
C ARG A 271 2.64 -5.49 23.31
N LYS A 272 2.99 -4.33 23.89
CA LYS A 272 2.61 -3.04 23.26
C LYS A 272 3.60 -2.67 22.14
N PRO A 273 3.10 -2.20 20.99
CA PRO A 273 3.96 -1.66 19.94
C PRO A 273 4.68 -0.42 20.47
N PRO A 274 5.93 -0.16 20.04
CA PRO A 274 6.67 1.04 20.41
C PRO A 274 5.93 2.29 19.93
N PHE A 275 6.15 3.40 20.63
CA PHE A 275 5.62 4.69 20.21
C PHE A 275 6.32 5.13 18.91
N THR A 276 5.53 5.64 17.96
CA THR A 276 5.99 6.13 16.66
C THR A 276 5.18 7.38 16.34
N LEU A 277 5.82 8.43 15.85
CA LEU A 277 5.22 9.66 15.33
C LEU A 277 4.92 9.48 13.85
N LEU A 278 3.65 9.55 13.45
CA LEU A 278 3.29 9.56 12.03
C LEU A 278 1.98 10.36 11.77
N PRO A 279 2.00 11.38 10.88
CA PRO A 279 3.19 12.08 10.38
C PRO A 279 4.02 12.71 11.51
N CYS A 280 5.18 13.27 11.17
CA CYS A 280 5.97 14.05 12.13
C CYS A 280 5.15 15.20 12.73
N ALA A 281 5.43 15.57 13.98
CA ALA A 281 4.61 16.54 14.71
C ALA A 281 4.50 17.90 14.00
N SER A 282 5.59 18.41 13.41
CA SER A 282 5.61 19.64 12.60
C SER A 282 4.58 19.64 11.48
N HIS A 283 4.36 18.50 10.82
CA HIS A 283 3.39 18.36 9.75
C HIS A 283 1.96 18.56 10.28
N PHE A 284 1.61 17.90 11.38
CA PHE A 284 0.32 18.10 12.06
C PHE A 284 0.12 19.54 12.54
N MET A 285 1.16 20.16 13.13
CA MET A 285 1.05 21.54 13.63
C MET A 285 0.91 22.57 12.52
N THR A 286 1.49 22.30 11.35
CA THR A 286 1.47 23.22 10.20
C THR A 286 0.18 23.06 9.38
N MET A 287 -0.21 21.82 9.10
CA MET A 287 -1.33 21.51 8.20
C MET A 287 -2.66 21.29 8.92
N GLY A 288 -2.62 20.96 10.21
CA GLY A 288 -3.77 20.52 10.98
C GLY A 288 -4.29 19.14 10.51
N VAL A 289 -5.29 18.63 11.25
CA VAL A 289 -5.89 17.31 10.97
C VAL A 289 -6.47 17.23 9.55
N THR A 290 -7.18 18.28 9.13
CA THR A 290 -7.79 18.34 7.79
C THR A 290 -6.76 18.35 6.67
N GLY A 291 -5.61 19.01 6.88
CA GLY A 291 -4.54 19.03 5.88
C GLY A 291 -3.85 17.67 5.75
N VAL A 292 -3.60 16.97 6.87
CA VAL A 292 -3.08 15.60 6.86
C VAL A 292 -4.07 14.64 6.20
N ALA A 293 -5.35 14.72 6.56
CA ALA A 293 -6.41 13.92 5.95
C ALA A 293 -6.49 14.17 4.43
N SER A 294 -6.32 15.41 3.96
CA SER A 294 -6.26 15.72 2.52
C SER A 294 -5.10 15.01 1.81
N ILE A 295 -3.91 15.01 2.39
CA ILE A 295 -2.76 14.28 1.82
C ILE A 295 -3.01 12.77 1.77
N MET A 296 -3.72 12.24 2.77
CA MET A 296 -4.12 10.82 2.78
C MET A 296 -5.09 10.51 1.63
N VAL A 297 -6.05 11.40 1.34
CA VAL A 297 -6.95 11.28 0.19
C VAL A 297 -6.16 11.30 -1.12
N ASP A 298 -5.20 12.22 -1.27
CA ASP A 298 -4.35 12.29 -2.46
C ASP A 298 -3.53 11.01 -2.64
N SER A 299 -2.95 10.50 -1.54
CA SER A 299 -2.17 9.25 -1.56
C SER A 299 -3.02 8.03 -1.86
N PHE A 300 -4.28 8.03 -1.44
CA PHE A 300 -5.26 7.00 -1.78
C PHE A 300 -5.53 6.99 -3.30
N PHE A 301 -5.84 8.15 -3.90
CA PHE A 301 -6.11 8.22 -5.34
C PHE A 301 -4.86 8.01 -6.19
N ASP A 302 -3.69 8.47 -5.76
CA ASP A 302 -2.40 8.15 -6.40
C ASP A 302 -2.18 6.63 -6.42
N ARG A 303 -2.45 5.97 -5.30
CA ARG A 303 -2.31 4.52 -5.23
C ARG A 303 -3.32 3.78 -6.12
N LEU A 304 -4.57 4.23 -6.19
CA LEU A 304 -5.55 3.66 -7.12
C LEU A 304 -5.06 3.75 -8.57
N LEU A 305 -4.52 4.90 -8.97
CA LEU A 305 -3.99 5.12 -10.32
C LEU A 305 -2.84 4.16 -10.63
N ARG A 306 -1.87 4.00 -9.71
CA ARG A 306 -0.76 3.04 -9.88
C ARG A 306 -1.23 1.59 -9.97
N LEU A 307 -2.31 1.26 -9.27
CA LEU A 307 -2.99 -0.04 -9.37
C LEU A 307 -3.79 -0.21 -10.68
N GLY A 308 -3.82 0.80 -11.55
CA GLY A 308 -4.48 0.77 -12.86
C GLY A 308 -5.93 1.22 -12.84
N TYR A 309 -6.40 1.83 -11.74
CA TYR A 309 -7.76 2.36 -11.64
C TYR A 309 -7.80 3.88 -11.72
N TYR A 310 -8.60 4.40 -12.64
CA TYR A 310 -8.88 5.83 -12.76
C TYR A 310 -10.21 6.18 -12.11
N ALA A 311 -10.16 7.13 -11.19
CA ALA A 311 -11.33 7.80 -10.68
C ALA A 311 -11.54 9.11 -11.48
N PRO A 312 -12.63 9.23 -12.27
CA PRO A 312 -13.09 10.52 -12.81
C PRO A 312 -13.28 11.58 -11.73
N SER A 313 -13.24 12.86 -12.10
CA SER A 313 -13.33 13.98 -11.16
C SER A 313 -14.56 13.90 -10.25
N ILE A 314 -15.73 13.53 -10.80
CA ILE A 314 -16.97 13.38 -10.02
C ILE A 314 -16.82 12.30 -8.94
N ILE A 315 -16.19 11.16 -9.28
CA ILE A 315 -15.95 10.07 -8.33
C ILE A 315 -14.91 10.49 -7.30
N LYS A 316 -13.87 11.23 -7.71
CA LYS A 316 -12.86 11.79 -6.81
C LYS A 316 -13.44 12.79 -5.82
N GLU A 317 -14.35 13.65 -6.25
CA GLU A 317 -15.03 14.62 -5.39
C GLU A 317 -15.89 13.90 -4.35
N VAL A 318 -16.79 13.01 -4.80
CA VAL A 318 -17.72 12.31 -3.91
C VAL A 318 -17.00 11.39 -2.93
N ILE A 319 -16.08 10.54 -3.41
CA ILE A 319 -15.34 9.63 -2.52
C ILE A 319 -14.31 10.40 -1.69
N GLY A 320 -13.69 11.43 -2.26
CA GLY A 320 -12.66 12.23 -1.62
C GLY A 320 -13.17 12.99 -0.40
N GLU A 321 -14.37 13.59 -0.48
CA GLU A 321 -15.00 14.23 0.69
C GLU A 321 -15.27 13.24 1.82
N GLN A 322 -15.69 12.01 1.49
CA GLN A 322 -15.97 10.97 2.48
C GLN A 322 -14.70 10.41 3.11
N LEU A 323 -13.67 10.19 2.29
CA LEU A 323 -12.36 9.79 2.79
C LEU A 323 -11.75 10.89 3.66
N LEU A 324 -11.88 12.16 3.28
CA LEU A 324 -11.41 13.29 4.08
C LEU A 324 -12.09 13.30 5.45
N PHE A 325 -13.42 13.15 5.48
CA PHE A 325 -14.19 13.07 6.71
C PHE A 325 -13.77 11.86 7.55
N TYR A 326 -13.72 10.67 6.95
CA TYR A 326 -13.34 9.41 7.59
C TYR A 326 -11.92 9.45 8.17
N PHE A 327 -10.94 9.95 7.40
CA PHE A 327 -9.57 10.10 7.86
C PHE A 327 -9.44 11.12 8.98
N ALA A 328 -10.10 12.28 8.88
CA ALA A 328 -10.09 13.27 9.95
C ALA A 328 -10.67 12.72 11.26
N HIS A 329 -11.73 11.91 11.20
CA HIS A 329 -12.34 11.28 12.37
C HIS A 329 -11.50 10.15 12.95
N GLY A 330 -10.70 9.46 12.13
CA GLY A 330 -9.79 8.41 12.61
C GLY A 330 -8.47 8.93 13.18
N LEU A 331 -8.10 10.17 12.85
CA LEU A 331 -6.93 10.86 13.40
C LEU A 331 -7.20 11.51 14.78
N VAL A 332 -8.47 11.75 15.12
CA VAL A 332 -8.87 12.39 16.39
C VAL A 332 -9.43 11.32 17.33
N SER A 333 -8.82 11.14 18.50
CA SER A 333 -9.32 10.19 19.48
C SER A 333 -10.66 10.66 20.10
N GLY A 334 -11.75 9.93 19.83
CA GLY A 334 -13.06 10.08 20.48
C GLY A 334 -14.11 10.92 19.74
N ASN A 335 -15.35 10.94 20.25
CA ASN A 335 -16.55 11.61 19.69
C ASN A 335 -16.48 13.17 19.65
N GLN A 336 -15.28 13.76 19.56
CA GLN A 336 -15.07 15.21 19.71
C GLN A 336 -14.56 15.88 18.42
N VAL A 337 -15.05 15.44 17.26
CA VAL A 337 -14.84 16.20 16.03
C VAL A 337 -15.65 17.49 16.10
N GLY A 338 -14.95 18.63 16.25
CA GLY A 338 -15.55 19.97 16.31
C GLY A 338 -15.12 20.83 17.51
N SER A 339 -14.50 20.24 18.54
CA SER A 339 -13.90 21.02 19.63
C SER A 339 -12.53 21.52 19.22
N LYS A 340 -12.36 22.85 19.06
CA LYS A 340 -11.06 23.50 18.83
C LYS A 340 -10.04 23.28 19.97
N THR A 341 -10.45 22.67 21.09
CA THR A 341 -9.66 22.62 22.34
C THR A 341 -9.21 21.21 22.73
N SER A 342 -9.59 20.19 21.98
CA SER A 342 -9.30 18.79 22.33
C SER A 342 -7.89 18.39 21.87
N PRO A 343 -7.11 17.69 22.71
CA PRO A 343 -5.76 17.27 22.36
C PRO A 343 -5.78 16.19 21.26
N LEU A 344 -4.94 16.36 20.25
CA LEU A 344 -4.68 15.40 19.19
C LEU A 344 -3.62 14.40 19.66
N SER A 345 -3.85 13.09 19.49
CA SER A 345 -2.76 12.11 19.69
C SER A 345 -1.81 12.18 18.49
N LEU A 346 -0.51 12.30 18.77
CA LEU A 346 0.56 12.23 17.77
C LEU A 346 1.08 10.81 17.59
N LYS A 347 0.54 9.85 18.36
CA LYS A 347 0.86 8.45 18.22
C LYS A 347 0.39 7.95 16.87
N ALA A 348 1.24 7.19 16.19
CA ALA A 348 0.90 6.48 14.97
C ALA A 348 -0.20 5.46 15.26
N HIS A 349 -1.45 5.88 15.05
CA HIS A 349 -2.66 5.13 15.31
C HIS A 349 -3.80 5.69 14.46
N PHE A 350 -4.72 4.82 14.06
CA PHE A 350 -5.93 5.19 13.35
C PHE A 350 -7.12 4.45 13.97
N ASP A 351 -8.07 5.20 14.52
CA ASP A 351 -9.28 4.69 15.17
C ASP A 351 -10.52 5.45 14.68
N PRO A 352 -11.13 5.02 13.57
CA PRO A 352 -12.24 5.74 12.95
C PRO A 352 -13.45 5.80 13.89
N THR A 353 -14.01 6.99 14.05
CA THR A 353 -15.23 7.25 14.84
C THR A 353 -16.44 7.56 13.96
N SER A 354 -16.29 7.48 12.65
CA SER A 354 -17.35 7.70 11.65
C SER A 354 -17.42 6.57 10.63
N PRO A 355 -18.62 6.19 10.16
CA PRO A 355 -18.76 5.16 9.14
C PRO A 355 -18.22 5.61 7.78
N LEU A 356 -17.81 4.65 6.95
CA LEU A 356 -17.60 4.85 5.52
C LEU A 356 -18.33 3.74 4.76
N ALA A 357 -19.44 4.10 4.12
CA ALA A 357 -20.27 3.17 3.37
C ALA A 357 -20.62 3.74 1.99
N ILE A 358 -20.35 2.96 0.95
CA ILE A 358 -20.49 3.39 -0.44
C ILE A 358 -21.34 2.37 -1.19
N TYR A 359 -22.35 2.83 -1.93
CA TYR A 359 -23.13 2.04 -2.86
C TYR A 359 -22.80 2.45 -4.29
N ILE A 360 -22.22 1.54 -5.05
CA ILE A 360 -21.70 1.81 -6.40
C ILE A 360 -22.55 1.04 -7.41
N HIS A 361 -23.17 1.73 -8.36
CA HIS A 361 -24.01 1.08 -9.37
C HIS A 361 -23.79 1.57 -10.79
N GLY A 362 -24.16 0.77 -11.78
CA GLY A 362 -24.02 1.13 -13.20
C GLY A 362 -23.94 -0.09 -14.09
N VAL A 363 -23.75 0.11 -15.40
CA VAL A 363 -23.68 -0.98 -16.38
C VAL A 363 -22.46 -1.90 -16.15
N PRO A 364 -22.49 -3.15 -16.62
CA PRO A 364 -21.30 -3.99 -16.68
C PRO A 364 -20.15 -3.27 -17.39
N GLY A 365 -18.92 -3.44 -16.91
CA GLY A 365 -17.74 -2.77 -17.48
C GLY A 365 -17.48 -1.33 -17.01
N SER A 366 -18.36 -0.71 -16.20
CA SER A 366 -18.13 0.64 -15.67
C SER A 366 -17.06 0.74 -14.55
N GLY A 367 -16.30 -0.33 -14.29
CA GLY A 367 -15.21 -0.32 -13.31
C GLY A 367 -15.61 -0.49 -11.84
N LYS A 368 -16.87 -0.85 -11.53
CA LYS A 368 -17.37 -1.03 -10.14
C LYS A 368 -16.53 -2.02 -9.32
N SER A 369 -16.37 -3.23 -9.84
CA SER A 369 -15.64 -4.31 -9.17
C SER A 369 -14.15 -3.98 -9.08
N SER A 370 -13.59 -3.27 -10.08
CA SER A 370 -12.21 -2.80 -10.05
C SER A 370 -11.97 -1.81 -8.90
N LEU A 371 -12.86 -0.81 -8.74
CA LEU A 371 -12.78 0.12 -7.63
C LEU A 371 -12.87 -0.63 -6.28
N ALA A 372 -13.89 -1.45 -6.08
CA ALA A 372 -14.09 -2.19 -4.83
C ALA A 372 -12.90 -3.10 -4.48
N ARG A 373 -12.26 -3.70 -5.49
CA ARG A 373 -11.09 -4.58 -5.33
C ARG A 373 -9.80 -3.82 -5.02
N PHE A 374 -9.57 -2.65 -5.62
CA PHE A 374 -8.36 -1.84 -5.36
C PHE A 374 -8.49 -0.94 -4.14
N PHE A 375 -9.71 -0.62 -3.70
CA PHE A 375 -10.00 0.19 -2.52
C PHE A 375 -9.22 -0.23 -1.26
N PRO A 376 -9.23 -1.51 -0.80
CA PRO A 376 -8.51 -1.91 0.41
C PRO A 376 -6.99 -1.70 0.29
N LEU A 377 -6.41 -1.87 -0.90
CA LEU A 377 -4.98 -1.68 -1.13
C LEU A 377 -4.60 -0.20 -1.11
N ALA A 378 -5.42 0.66 -1.70
CA ALA A 378 -5.24 2.11 -1.66
C ALA A 378 -5.44 2.67 -0.26
N LEU A 379 -6.45 2.19 0.47
CA LEU A 379 -6.72 2.56 1.86
C LEU A 379 -5.55 2.15 2.77
N GLN A 380 -5.08 0.90 2.65
CA GLN A 380 -3.94 0.43 3.42
C GLN A 380 -2.69 1.27 3.14
N HIS A 381 -2.41 1.58 1.87
CA HIS A 381 -1.27 2.41 1.51
C HIS A 381 -1.32 3.80 2.15
N ALA A 382 -2.46 4.49 2.06
CA ALA A 382 -2.62 5.81 2.66
C ALA A 382 -2.42 5.77 4.19
N LEU A 383 -2.97 4.76 4.86
CA LEU A 383 -2.83 4.58 6.31
C LEU A 383 -1.40 4.21 6.72
N MET A 384 -0.75 3.30 5.99
CA MET A 384 0.63 2.93 6.24
C MET A 384 1.60 4.09 6.06
N GLN A 385 1.35 4.93 5.06
CA GLN A 385 2.21 6.06 4.75
C GLN A 385 2.07 7.21 5.76
N HIS A 386 0.85 7.46 6.24
CA HIS A 386 0.56 8.69 6.98
C HIS A 386 0.08 8.50 8.41
N THR A 387 -0.37 7.33 8.85
CA THR A 387 -0.98 7.19 10.18
C THR A 387 -0.41 6.07 11.01
N ASP A 388 -0.32 4.86 10.47
CA ASP A 388 0.22 3.72 11.19
C ASP A 388 0.90 2.77 10.20
N PRO A 389 2.24 2.69 10.20
CA PRO A 389 2.99 1.92 9.21
C PRO A 389 2.78 0.40 9.35
N GLU A 390 2.25 -0.09 10.47
CA GLU A 390 1.92 -1.50 10.69
C GLU A 390 0.45 -1.81 10.39
N TYR A 391 -0.30 -0.82 9.92
CA TYR A 391 -1.74 -0.94 9.77
C TYR A 391 -2.10 -1.89 8.64
N THR A 392 -3.05 -2.78 8.90
CA THR A 392 -3.50 -3.78 7.94
C THR A 392 -4.95 -3.56 7.59
N VAL A 393 -5.25 -3.60 6.28
CA VAL A 393 -6.63 -3.60 5.78
C VAL A 393 -6.91 -4.98 5.23
N ARG A 394 -7.95 -5.61 5.76
CA ARG A 394 -8.44 -6.92 5.31
C ARG A 394 -9.58 -6.69 4.34
N PHE A 395 -9.63 -7.52 3.30
CA PHE A 395 -10.72 -7.50 2.35
C PHE A 395 -11.61 -8.72 2.53
N VAL A 396 -12.91 -8.47 2.54
CA VAL A 396 -13.94 -9.48 2.69
C VAL A 396 -14.96 -9.24 1.60
N LYS A 397 -15.31 -10.31 0.88
CA LYS A 397 -16.20 -10.23 -0.26
C LYS A 397 -17.37 -11.20 -0.04
N GLN A 398 -18.58 -10.70 -0.28
CA GLN A 398 -19.82 -11.43 -0.11
C GLN A 398 -20.74 -11.14 -1.30
N ASN A 399 -21.08 -12.18 -2.08
CA ASN A 399 -22.08 -12.05 -3.13
C ASN A 399 -23.48 -12.07 -2.52
N LEU A 400 -24.33 -11.11 -2.88
CA LEU A 400 -25.71 -10.95 -2.43
C LEU A 400 -26.74 -11.45 -3.45
N ASN A 401 -26.38 -11.62 -4.72
CA ASN A 401 -27.27 -12.13 -5.77
C ASN A 401 -27.36 -13.66 -5.75
N LYS A 402 -27.85 -14.20 -4.64
CA LYS A 402 -28.15 -15.62 -4.44
C LYS A 402 -29.35 -15.78 -3.52
N PRO A 403 -30.02 -16.94 -3.51
CA PRO A 403 -31.21 -17.18 -2.70
C PRO A 403 -31.03 -16.71 -1.25
N LEU A 404 -32.05 -16.03 -0.72
CA LEU A 404 -31.97 -15.38 0.60
C LEU A 404 -31.65 -16.36 1.72
N SER A 405 -32.09 -17.62 1.59
CA SER A 405 -31.78 -18.71 2.51
C SER A 405 -30.27 -18.99 2.61
N ILE A 406 -29.57 -19.00 1.46
CA ILE A 406 -28.12 -19.23 1.38
C ILE A 406 -27.37 -18.03 1.97
N SER A 407 -27.73 -16.81 1.54
CA SER A 407 -27.17 -15.57 2.11
C SER A 407 -27.38 -15.50 3.62
N GLY A 408 -28.56 -15.91 4.10
CA GLY A 408 -28.90 -15.95 5.52
C GLY A 408 -28.04 -16.91 6.34
N LEU A 409 -27.64 -18.04 5.76
CA LEU A 409 -26.76 -19.05 6.38
C LEU A 409 -25.30 -18.62 6.43
N GLU A 410 -24.84 -17.85 5.46
CA GLU A 410 -23.46 -17.33 5.40
C GLU A 410 -23.23 -16.12 6.31
N LEU A 411 -24.29 -15.34 6.57
CA LEU A 411 -24.29 -14.21 7.50
C LEU A 411 -24.57 -14.61 8.96
N GLU A 412 -24.88 -15.88 9.22
CA GLU A 412 -25.26 -16.37 10.54
C GLU A 412 -24.05 -16.76 11.39
N ILE A 413 -23.92 -16.13 12.56
CA ILE A 413 -22.94 -16.56 13.58
C ILE A 413 -23.40 -17.88 14.18
N ARG A 414 -22.61 -18.93 13.96
CA ARG A 414 -22.85 -20.27 14.50
C ARG A 414 -22.06 -20.44 15.80
N PRO A 415 -22.60 -21.18 16.79
CA PRO A 415 -21.99 -21.33 18.11
C PRO A 415 -20.67 -22.14 18.15
N ASN A 416 -20.13 -22.56 17.02
CA ASN A 416 -18.89 -23.34 16.95
C ASN A 416 -17.68 -22.43 16.73
N ASN A 417 -16.62 -22.58 17.52
CA ASN A 417 -15.37 -21.80 17.44
C ASN A 417 -14.57 -21.93 16.11
N ASN A 418 -15.09 -22.68 15.14
CA ASN A 418 -14.55 -22.84 13.78
C ASN A 418 -15.51 -22.27 12.71
N ASP A 419 -16.42 -21.39 13.10
CA ASP A 419 -17.39 -20.81 12.18
C ASP A 419 -16.71 -19.86 11.17
N PHE A 420 -16.93 -20.12 9.88
CA PHE A 420 -16.48 -19.29 8.76
C PHE A 420 -17.59 -18.38 8.21
N SER A 421 -18.64 -18.12 8.99
CA SER A 421 -19.63 -17.09 8.63
C SER A 421 -19.00 -15.70 8.51
N LEU A 422 -19.55 -14.87 7.64
CA LEU A 422 -19.06 -13.51 7.41
C LEU A 422 -18.90 -12.75 8.74
N MET A 423 -19.92 -12.86 9.59
CA MET A 423 -19.95 -12.23 10.91
C MET A 423 -18.89 -12.77 11.86
N SER A 424 -18.69 -14.10 11.88
CA SER A 424 -17.60 -14.71 12.65
C SER A 424 -16.25 -14.18 12.21
N ILE A 425 -15.99 -14.01 10.91
CA ILE A 425 -14.69 -13.45 10.51
C ILE A 425 -14.56 -11.96 10.85
N ILE A 426 -15.60 -11.14 10.60
CA ILE A 426 -15.56 -9.71 10.98
C ILE A 426 -15.26 -9.57 12.48
N GLN A 427 -15.85 -10.43 13.32
CA GLN A 427 -15.64 -10.41 14.78
C GLN A 427 -14.31 -11.03 15.22
N SER A 428 -13.98 -12.23 14.77
CA SER A 428 -12.79 -12.99 15.21
C SER A 428 -11.48 -12.34 14.78
N ARG A 429 -11.46 -11.53 13.71
CA ARG A 429 -10.25 -10.86 13.21
C ARG A 429 -10.09 -9.41 13.67
N LYS A 430 -10.98 -8.92 14.54
CA LYS A 430 -10.64 -7.83 15.47
C LYS A 430 -9.54 -8.24 16.45
N GLU A 431 -9.38 -9.55 16.65
CA GLU A 431 -8.38 -10.16 17.52
C GLU A 431 -7.45 -11.07 16.69
N THR A 432 -6.35 -10.54 16.15
CA THR A 432 -5.35 -11.38 15.48
C THR A 432 -4.29 -11.92 16.44
N MET A 433 -3.68 -13.06 16.05
CA MET A 433 -2.70 -13.90 16.77
C MET A 433 -1.52 -13.17 17.49
N SER A 434 -1.29 -11.89 17.23
CA SER A 434 -0.53 -11.00 18.10
C SER A 434 -1.49 -9.94 18.65
N GLN A 435 -1.83 -10.04 19.93
CA GLN A 435 -2.82 -9.23 20.67
C GLN A 435 -2.56 -7.70 20.74
N SER A 436 -1.90 -7.06 19.77
CA SER A 436 -1.31 -5.73 19.99
C SER A 436 -1.91 -4.54 19.21
N LYS A 437 -2.53 -4.70 18.03
CA LYS A 437 -3.16 -3.59 17.27
C LYS A 437 -4.40 -4.03 16.46
N ARG A 438 -5.43 -3.17 16.41
CA ARG A 438 -6.66 -3.36 15.58
C ARG A 438 -6.37 -2.96 14.13
N GLY A 439 -6.84 -3.75 13.16
CA GLY A 439 -6.82 -3.40 11.72
C GLY A 439 -8.21 -3.04 11.21
N LEU A 440 -8.31 -2.63 9.94
CA LEU A 440 -9.60 -2.37 9.28
C LEU A 440 -10.07 -3.55 8.45
N VAL A 441 -11.37 -3.58 8.20
CA VAL A 441 -12.00 -4.52 7.27
C VAL A 441 -12.72 -3.72 6.20
N VAL A 442 -12.41 -3.95 4.92
CA VAL A 442 -13.22 -3.52 3.79
C VAL A 442 -14.12 -4.69 3.40
N LEU A 443 -15.43 -4.50 3.57
CA LEU A 443 -16.47 -5.45 3.22
C LEU A 443 -17.10 -5.05 1.88
N ASN A 444 -16.87 -5.86 0.85
CA ASN A 444 -17.51 -5.73 -0.45
C ASN A 444 -18.74 -6.65 -0.54
N LEU A 445 -19.91 -6.04 -0.54
CA LEU A 445 -21.22 -6.66 -0.73
C LEU A 445 -21.59 -6.59 -2.21
N GLU A 446 -21.21 -7.63 -2.95
CA GLU A 446 -21.31 -7.65 -4.40
C GLU A 446 -22.66 -8.09 -4.93
N GLU A 447 -22.99 -7.58 -6.12
CA GLU A 447 -24.18 -7.93 -6.87
C GLU A 447 -25.44 -7.75 -6.02
N MET A 448 -25.65 -6.54 -5.48
CA MET A 448 -26.95 -6.26 -4.86
C MET A 448 -28.06 -6.49 -5.90
N PRO A 449 -29.07 -7.34 -5.62
CA PRO A 449 -30.03 -7.75 -6.64
C PRO A 449 -30.98 -6.62 -7.04
N HIS A 450 -31.71 -6.87 -8.13
CA HIS A 450 -32.78 -5.99 -8.60
C HIS A 450 -33.92 -5.92 -7.56
N HIS A 451 -34.64 -4.81 -7.53
CA HIS A 451 -35.84 -4.68 -6.71
C HIS A 451 -37.04 -5.27 -7.46
N SER A 452 -37.45 -6.49 -7.12
CA SER A 452 -38.64 -7.14 -7.66
C SER A 452 -39.45 -7.79 -6.54
N VAL A 453 -40.72 -7.41 -6.39
CA VAL A 453 -41.59 -7.84 -5.28
C VAL A 453 -41.56 -9.35 -5.07
N ASP A 454 -41.59 -10.13 -6.16
CA ASP A 454 -41.59 -11.60 -6.14
C ASP A 454 -40.22 -12.26 -6.36
N GLY A 455 -39.14 -11.48 -6.43
CA GLY A 455 -37.79 -12.00 -6.69
C GLY A 455 -37.14 -12.65 -5.47
N ASP A 456 -36.44 -13.77 -5.69
CA ASP A 456 -35.48 -14.32 -4.73
C ASP A 456 -34.08 -14.42 -5.38
N PRO A 457 -33.12 -13.57 -4.98
CA PRO A 457 -33.24 -12.53 -3.95
C PRO A 457 -33.86 -11.22 -4.48
N ASN A 458 -34.61 -10.51 -3.62
CA ASN A 458 -35.04 -9.12 -3.83
C ASN A 458 -34.17 -8.18 -2.98
N GLN A 459 -33.79 -7.04 -3.56
CA GLN A 459 -33.03 -5.97 -2.89
C GLN A 459 -33.54 -5.58 -1.49
N ALA A 460 -34.85 -5.43 -1.29
CA ALA A 460 -35.44 -5.04 -0.01
C ALA A 460 -35.26 -6.14 1.05
N ASN A 461 -35.46 -7.40 0.66
CA ASN A 461 -35.29 -8.54 1.55
C ASN A 461 -33.82 -8.76 1.94
N VAL A 462 -32.91 -8.55 0.99
CA VAL A 462 -31.47 -8.57 1.26
C VAL A 462 -31.07 -7.45 2.22
N SER A 463 -31.54 -6.22 2.02
CA SER A 463 -31.30 -5.11 2.96
C SER A 463 -31.81 -5.44 4.36
N LYS A 464 -33.06 -5.93 4.50
CA LYS A 464 -33.63 -6.34 5.79
C LYS A 464 -32.83 -7.46 6.46
N LEU A 465 -32.31 -8.41 5.68
CA LEU A 465 -31.43 -9.47 6.18
C LEU A 465 -30.12 -8.89 6.73
N LEU A 466 -29.49 -7.94 6.02
CA LEU A 466 -28.27 -7.27 6.49
C LEU A 466 -28.53 -6.49 7.78
N VAL A 467 -29.62 -5.72 7.86
CA VAL A 467 -30.02 -4.98 9.08
C VAL A 467 -30.18 -5.93 10.26
N ARG A 468 -30.92 -7.03 10.07
CA ARG A 468 -31.11 -8.04 11.11
C ARG A 468 -29.80 -8.68 11.56
N ARG A 469 -28.88 -8.98 10.64
CA ARG A 469 -27.63 -9.67 10.96
C ARG A 469 -26.57 -8.73 11.55
N PHE A 470 -26.43 -7.52 11.04
CA PHE A 470 -25.42 -6.56 11.49
C PHE A 470 -25.87 -5.76 12.72
N GLY A 471 -27.16 -5.46 12.84
CA GLY A 471 -27.75 -4.80 14.01
C GLY A 471 -27.85 -5.71 15.24
N GLY A 472 -27.95 -7.02 15.06
CA GLY A 472 -28.14 -7.95 16.18
C GLY A 472 -29.48 -7.69 16.89
N ARG A 473 -29.45 -7.19 18.12
CA ARG A 473 -30.66 -6.86 18.92
C ARG A 473 -30.97 -5.35 19.01
N THR A 474 -30.14 -4.46 18.47
CA THR A 474 -30.37 -3.00 18.58
C THR A 474 -31.46 -2.48 17.66
N VAL A 475 -31.84 -3.25 16.63
CA VAL A 475 -32.93 -2.91 15.71
C VAL A 475 -34.16 -3.74 16.09
N ASP A 476 -35.24 -3.08 16.49
CA ASP A 476 -36.56 -3.68 16.77
C ASP A 476 -37.21 -4.18 15.47
N ILE A 477 -36.67 -5.28 14.91
CA ILE A 477 -37.32 -5.99 13.83
C ILE A 477 -38.21 -7.04 14.48
N HIS A 478 -39.52 -6.93 14.22
CA HIS A 478 -40.54 -7.90 14.62
C HIS A 478 -40.04 -9.34 14.47
N GLN A 479 -40.37 -10.17 15.46
CA GLN A 479 -39.94 -11.57 15.58
C GLN A 479 -39.99 -12.32 14.24
N PRO A 480 -39.02 -13.22 13.95
CA PRO A 480 -39.07 -14.03 12.75
C PRO A 480 -40.42 -14.79 12.70
N PRO A 481 -41.06 -14.92 11.52
CA PRO A 481 -42.37 -15.55 11.38
C PRO A 481 -42.44 -17.01 11.89
N ASN A 482 -41.29 -17.64 12.15
CA ASN A 482 -41.18 -19.03 12.61
C ASN A 482 -40.78 -19.18 14.10
N GLY A 483 -40.80 -18.12 14.92
CA GLY A 483 -40.65 -18.25 16.37
C GLY A 483 -39.33 -18.84 16.87
N THR A 484 -38.29 -18.92 16.03
CA THR A 484 -36.98 -19.43 16.45
C THR A 484 -36.32 -18.44 17.40
N ALA A 485 -36.09 -18.88 18.64
CA ALA A 485 -35.53 -18.07 19.70
C ALA A 485 -34.16 -17.48 19.29
N ILE A 486 -34.03 -16.17 19.37
CA ILE A 486 -32.78 -15.44 19.10
C ILE A 486 -31.73 -15.88 20.14
N PRO A 487 -30.53 -16.36 19.73
CA PRO A 487 -29.50 -16.83 20.65
C PRO A 487 -29.20 -15.82 21.76
N ARG A 488 -29.07 -16.29 23.02
CA ARG A 488 -28.90 -15.43 24.23
C ARG A 488 -27.70 -14.47 24.17
N ASN A 489 -26.71 -14.71 23.30
CA ASN A 489 -25.49 -13.90 23.16
C ASN A 489 -25.51 -12.88 21.98
N ALA A 490 -26.59 -12.80 21.20
CA ALA A 490 -26.66 -11.96 20.00
C ALA A 490 -26.48 -10.44 20.24
N GLY A 491 -26.81 -9.93 21.43
CA GLY A 491 -26.65 -8.50 21.78
C GLY A 491 -25.20 -8.03 21.90
N ARG A 492 -24.23 -8.93 22.08
CA ARG A 492 -22.78 -8.63 22.04
C ARG A 492 -22.15 -8.89 20.66
N LEU A 493 -22.97 -9.28 19.67
CA LEU A 493 -22.53 -9.76 18.36
C LEU A 493 -22.97 -8.84 17.20
N GLY A 494 -23.61 -7.70 17.46
CA GLY A 494 -23.85 -6.69 16.42
C GLY A 494 -22.55 -5.97 16.02
N ILE A 495 -22.47 -5.50 14.77
CA ILE A 495 -21.36 -4.68 14.24
C ILE A 495 -21.82 -3.26 13.82
N ASP A 496 -23.04 -2.89 14.21
CA ASP A 496 -23.74 -1.65 13.86
C ASP A 496 -22.95 -0.34 14.03
N ASN A 497 -22.09 -0.24 15.04
CA ASN A 497 -21.29 0.97 15.31
C ASN A 497 -19.79 0.68 15.26
N ASP A 498 -19.40 -0.32 14.48
CA ASP A 498 -18.01 -0.69 14.30
C ASP A 498 -17.41 -0.01 13.07
N PHE A 499 -17.02 1.26 13.23
CA PHE A 499 -16.49 2.07 12.13
C PHE A 499 -15.10 1.65 11.64
N SER A 500 -14.51 0.62 12.26
CA SER A 500 -13.35 -0.08 11.67
C SER A 500 -13.72 -0.91 10.42
N LEU A 501 -15.02 -1.02 10.13
CA LEU A 501 -15.58 -1.63 8.93
C LEU A 501 -15.92 -0.56 7.89
N VAL A 502 -15.26 -0.64 6.74
CA VAL A 502 -15.61 0.12 5.52
C VAL A 502 -16.47 -0.78 4.64
N THR A 503 -17.65 -0.32 4.22
CA THR A 503 -18.55 -1.14 3.40
C THR A 503 -18.71 -0.60 1.99
N ILE A 504 -18.59 -1.46 0.99
CA ILE A 504 -18.79 -1.13 -0.42
C ILE A 504 -19.84 -2.09 -0.98
N PHE A 505 -20.94 -1.56 -1.49
CA PHE A 505 -21.90 -2.32 -2.29
C PHE A 505 -21.57 -2.14 -3.76
N THR A 506 -21.64 -3.21 -4.54
CA THR A 506 -21.62 -3.13 -6.00
C THR A 506 -22.90 -3.70 -6.58
N SER A 507 -23.48 -3.02 -7.58
CA SER A 507 -24.70 -3.47 -8.23
C SER A 507 -24.77 -3.05 -9.69
N ASN A 508 -25.58 -3.75 -10.49
CA ASN A 508 -26.00 -3.26 -11.80
C ASN A 508 -27.23 -2.34 -11.72
N TYR A 509 -27.85 -2.23 -10.54
CA TYR A 509 -29.10 -1.52 -10.32
C TYR A 509 -28.92 -0.37 -9.33
N PRO A 510 -29.69 0.73 -9.45
CA PRO A 510 -29.73 1.76 -8.42
C PRO A 510 -30.25 1.18 -7.10
N LEU A 511 -29.88 1.81 -5.99
CA LEU A 511 -30.41 1.48 -4.67
C LEU A 511 -31.83 2.02 -4.55
N HIS A 512 -32.79 1.14 -4.32
CA HIS A 512 -34.18 1.47 -4.09
C HIS A 512 -34.38 2.14 -2.73
N ASP A 513 -35.33 3.07 -2.61
CA ASP A 513 -35.56 3.86 -1.39
C ASP A 513 -35.89 2.99 -0.18
N GLU A 514 -36.72 1.95 -0.34
CA GLU A 514 -37.02 1.00 0.75
C GLU A 514 -35.76 0.30 1.28
N SER A 515 -34.86 -0.07 0.35
CA SER A 515 -33.58 -0.71 0.68
C SER A 515 -32.64 0.28 1.36
N ARG A 516 -32.59 1.55 0.92
CA ARG A 516 -31.82 2.61 1.58
C ARG A 516 -32.31 2.87 3.00
N GLN A 517 -33.61 3.11 3.17
CA GLN A 517 -34.21 3.36 4.49
C GLN A 517 -33.99 2.20 5.45
N SER A 518 -34.04 0.96 4.95
CA SER A 518 -33.70 -0.21 5.76
C SER A 518 -32.24 -0.17 6.21
N LEU A 519 -31.30 0.03 5.28
CA LEU A 519 -29.86 0.03 5.59
C LEU A 519 -29.48 1.16 6.56
N GLU A 520 -30.01 2.37 6.39
CA GLU A 520 -29.73 3.55 7.23
C GLU A 520 -30.15 3.39 8.70
N GLN A 521 -30.91 2.36 9.05
CA GLN A 521 -31.17 1.98 10.45
C GLN A 521 -29.89 1.55 11.18
N LEU A 522 -28.86 1.15 10.43
CA LEU A 522 -27.56 0.81 10.97
C LEU A 522 -26.64 2.05 11.00
N GLY A 523 -25.96 2.28 12.12
CA GLY A 523 -24.91 3.29 12.29
C GLY A 523 -23.83 3.20 11.21
N LEU A 524 -23.43 1.98 10.82
CA LEU A 524 -22.51 1.70 9.72
C LEU A 524 -22.94 2.30 8.37
N PHE A 525 -24.25 2.41 8.12
CA PHE A 525 -24.80 2.83 6.83
C PHE A 525 -25.54 4.17 6.92
N ARG A 526 -25.48 4.85 8.08
CA ARG A 526 -26.13 6.14 8.30
C ARG A 526 -25.64 7.23 7.33
N GLN A 527 -24.44 7.08 6.78
CA GLN A 527 -23.85 7.96 5.77
C GLN A 527 -23.62 7.19 4.44
N LEU A 528 -24.54 6.29 4.08
CA LEU A 528 -24.44 5.51 2.84
C LEU A 528 -24.57 6.41 1.62
N ILE A 529 -23.53 6.43 0.78
CA ILE A 529 -23.48 7.28 -0.40
C ILE A 529 -23.64 6.47 -1.67
N THR A 530 -24.51 6.93 -2.55
CA THR A 530 -24.83 6.26 -3.80
C THR A 530 -24.08 6.93 -4.95
N ILE A 531 -23.28 6.16 -5.68
CA ILE A 531 -22.43 6.64 -6.77
C ILE A 531 -22.82 5.90 -8.06
N PRO A 532 -23.40 6.62 -9.06
CA PRO A 532 -23.57 6.09 -10.40
C PRO A 532 -22.23 6.05 -11.13
N MET A 533 -21.88 4.89 -11.67
CA MET A 533 -20.65 4.63 -12.42
C MET A 533 -20.95 4.52 -13.90
N THR A 534 -20.30 5.37 -14.68
CA THR A 534 -20.30 5.30 -16.13
C THR A 534 -19.01 4.68 -16.64
N PRO A 535 -19.04 3.99 -17.78
CA PRO A 535 -17.84 3.57 -18.48
C PRO A 535 -16.92 4.78 -18.79
N ILE A 536 -15.61 4.60 -18.70
CA ILE A 536 -14.64 5.65 -19.04
C ILE A 536 -14.52 5.75 -20.57
N VAL A 537 -14.88 6.93 -21.10
CA VAL A 537 -14.91 7.24 -22.53
C VAL A 537 -14.24 8.58 -22.82
N ASP A 538 -13.94 8.84 -24.10
CA ASP A 538 -13.51 10.15 -24.63
C ASP A 538 -12.39 10.82 -23.82
N GLN A 539 -12.62 12.07 -23.36
CA GLN A 539 -11.64 12.90 -22.66
C GLN A 539 -11.16 12.28 -21.35
N ASP A 540 -12.04 11.63 -20.59
CA ASP A 540 -11.66 10.93 -19.35
C ASP A 540 -10.71 9.77 -19.64
N ARG A 541 -10.92 9.07 -20.76
CA ARG A 541 -10.02 8.00 -21.21
C ARG A 541 -8.64 8.56 -21.59
N SER A 542 -8.60 9.67 -22.31
CA SER A 542 -7.33 10.35 -22.65
C SER A 542 -6.61 10.86 -21.39
N HIS A 543 -7.33 11.44 -20.44
CA HIS A 543 -6.76 11.94 -19.18
C HIS A 543 -6.23 10.79 -18.31
N PHE A 544 -6.98 9.69 -18.23
CA PHE A 544 -6.51 8.47 -17.60
C PHE A 544 -5.21 7.99 -18.22
N ALA A 545 -5.19 7.87 -19.56
CA ALA A 545 -4.03 7.36 -20.27
C ALA A 545 -2.76 8.16 -19.99
N ARG A 546 -2.89 9.50 -20.02
CA ARG A 546 -1.83 10.45 -19.68
C ARG A 546 -1.34 10.26 -18.26
N SER A 547 -2.25 10.26 -17.31
CA SER A 547 -1.93 10.18 -15.88
C SER A 547 -1.21 8.87 -15.55
N LEU A 548 -1.69 7.76 -16.10
CA LEU A 548 -1.09 6.45 -15.89
C LEU A 548 0.29 6.35 -16.57
N PHE A 549 0.44 6.86 -17.79
CA PHE A 549 1.70 6.82 -18.52
C PHE A 549 2.83 7.52 -17.76
N VAL A 550 2.59 8.74 -17.26
CA VAL A 550 3.56 9.48 -16.44
C VAL A 550 3.98 8.65 -15.23
N LYS A 551 3.01 8.05 -14.52
CA LYS A 551 3.30 7.21 -13.35
C LYS A 551 4.12 5.97 -13.71
N CYS A 552 3.82 5.31 -14.82
CA CYS A 552 4.61 4.17 -15.28
C CYS A 552 6.04 4.57 -15.67
N CYS A 553 6.24 5.74 -16.30
CA CYS A 553 7.58 6.24 -16.60
C CYS A 553 8.40 6.52 -15.34
N ASP A 554 7.78 7.11 -14.32
CA ASP A 554 8.41 7.30 -13.00
C ASP A 554 8.80 5.96 -12.37
N GLU A 555 7.90 4.97 -12.43
CA GLU A 555 8.13 3.62 -11.87
C GLU A 555 9.27 2.86 -12.56
N PHE A 556 9.39 2.95 -13.90
CA PHE A 556 10.46 2.31 -14.65
C PHE A 556 11.80 3.07 -14.59
N GLY A 557 11.89 4.16 -13.83
CA GLY A 557 13.11 4.95 -13.68
C GLY A 557 13.55 5.65 -14.98
N ALA A 558 12.62 5.79 -15.93
CA ALA A 558 12.91 6.22 -17.30
C ALA A 558 13.44 7.65 -17.35
N LEU A 559 12.85 8.55 -16.55
CA LEU A 559 13.09 9.99 -16.57
C LEU A 559 12.58 10.59 -15.25
N GLN A 560 13.28 11.58 -14.67
CA GLN A 560 12.56 12.60 -13.91
C GLN A 560 11.85 13.48 -14.94
N ILE A 561 10.65 13.10 -15.40
CA ILE A 561 9.89 13.95 -16.34
C ILE A 561 9.43 15.18 -15.55
N ARG A 562 10.26 16.22 -15.50
CA ARG A 562 10.00 17.38 -14.66
C ARG A 562 8.83 18.20 -15.18
N HIS A 563 8.54 18.14 -16.49
CA HIS A 563 7.41 18.83 -17.10
C HIS A 563 6.86 18.09 -18.33
N VAL A 564 5.78 17.30 -18.18
CA VAL A 564 4.88 17.06 -19.32
C VAL A 564 3.95 18.27 -19.39
N ASN A 565 4.16 19.15 -20.37
CA ASN A 565 3.38 20.38 -20.49
C ASN A 565 1.87 20.03 -20.64
N ALA A 566 1.04 20.56 -19.72
CA ALA A 566 -0.32 20.10 -19.43
C ALA A 566 -1.35 20.29 -20.57
N ALA A 567 -0.95 20.81 -21.73
CA ALA A 567 -1.84 21.17 -22.82
C ALA A 567 -1.81 20.23 -24.05
N GLY A 568 -0.85 19.29 -24.18
CA GLY A 568 -0.63 18.62 -25.49
C GLY A 568 -0.43 17.10 -25.58
N CYS A 569 -0.16 16.33 -24.50
CA CYS A 569 0.95 15.38 -24.66
C CYS A 569 0.73 13.87 -24.60
N LEU A 570 -0.49 13.36 -24.79
CA LEU A 570 -0.69 11.96 -25.16
C LEU A 570 -2.00 11.85 -25.94
N ASP A 571 -1.87 11.66 -27.25
CA ASP A 571 -2.95 11.17 -28.09
C ASP A 571 -2.68 9.70 -28.29
N ILE A 572 -3.46 8.85 -27.62
CA ILE A 572 -3.45 7.40 -27.82
C ILE A 572 -4.65 7.11 -28.72
N ALA A 573 -4.42 7.09 -30.03
CA ALA A 573 -5.41 6.64 -31.00
C ALA A 573 -5.38 5.10 -31.09
N ILE A 574 -5.54 4.41 -29.95
CA ILE A 574 -5.67 2.96 -29.88
C ILE A 574 -7.17 2.67 -29.73
N ASP A 575 -7.76 1.92 -30.65
CA ASP A 575 -9.16 1.48 -30.56
C ASP A 575 -9.29 0.34 -29.54
N VAL A 576 -9.30 0.71 -28.27
CA VAL A 576 -9.44 -0.22 -27.13
C VAL A 576 -10.89 -0.33 -26.65
N GLY A 577 -11.86 0.10 -27.46
CA GLY A 577 -13.29 0.09 -27.15
C GLY A 577 -13.72 1.02 -26.01
N ALA A 578 -15.02 1.13 -25.78
CA ALA A 578 -15.60 1.90 -24.68
C ALA A 578 -15.66 1.07 -23.38
N GLY A 579 -15.31 1.69 -22.26
CA GLY A 579 -15.56 1.16 -20.92
C GLY A 579 -14.45 0.34 -20.29
N ASP A 580 -14.04 -0.77 -20.91
CA ASP A 580 -12.94 -1.56 -20.35
C ASP A 580 -11.61 -0.82 -20.51
N THR A 581 -10.96 -0.53 -19.39
CA THR A 581 -9.68 0.18 -19.34
C THR A 581 -8.48 -0.76 -19.23
N ARG A 582 -8.69 -2.07 -19.05
CA ARG A 582 -7.61 -3.05 -18.87
C ARG A 582 -6.65 -3.11 -20.07
N PRO A 583 -7.12 -3.22 -21.33
CA PRO A 583 -6.21 -3.22 -22.48
C PRO A 583 -5.39 -1.93 -22.56
N LEU A 584 -6.02 -0.79 -22.24
CA LEU A 584 -5.36 0.51 -22.20
C LEU A 584 -4.23 0.56 -21.15
N VAL A 585 -4.48 0.06 -19.93
CA VAL A 585 -3.46 -0.03 -18.86
C VAL A 585 -2.24 -0.82 -19.32
N GLN A 586 -2.49 -1.98 -19.93
CA GLN A 586 -1.44 -2.87 -20.42
C GLN A 586 -0.60 -2.19 -21.51
N SER A 587 -1.24 -1.60 -22.52
CA SER A 587 -0.55 -0.90 -23.61
C SER A 587 0.28 0.27 -23.07
N ILE A 588 -0.24 1.06 -22.13
CA ILE A 588 0.49 2.19 -21.52
C ILE A 588 1.75 1.72 -20.76
N ARG A 589 1.64 0.63 -19.99
CA ARG A 589 2.79 0.06 -19.26
C ARG A 589 3.88 -0.43 -20.21
N ILE A 590 3.50 -1.12 -21.28
CA ILE A 590 4.42 -1.56 -22.34
C ILE A 590 5.14 -0.35 -22.95
N LEU A 591 4.38 0.70 -23.26
CA LEU A 591 4.89 1.92 -23.88
C LEU A 591 5.89 2.63 -22.96
N ALA A 592 5.55 2.79 -21.68
CA ALA A 592 6.42 3.39 -20.68
C ALA A 592 7.70 2.56 -20.44
N PHE A 593 7.59 1.23 -20.45
CA PHE A 593 8.73 0.34 -20.34
C PHE A 593 9.71 0.50 -21.51
N TYR A 594 9.23 0.45 -22.75
CA TYR A 594 10.08 0.63 -23.92
C TYR A 594 10.71 2.02 -23.97
N LEU A 595 9.98 3.05 -23.53
CA LEU A 595 10.54 4.39 -23.39
C LEU A 595 11.72 4.41 -22.40
N SER A 596 11.57 3.75 -21.24
CA SER A 596 12.63 3.61 -20.25
C SER A 596 13.89 2.95 -20.83
N GLU A 597 13.70 1.87 -21.58
CA GLU A 597 14.81 1.13 -22.22
C GLU A 597 15.55 2.00 -23.24
N LEU A 598 14.83 2.78 -24.05
CA LEU A 598 15.41 3.71 -25.02
C LEU A 598 16.31 4.75 -24.37
N PHE A 599 15.85 5.37 -23.28
CA PHE A 599 16.65 6.37 -22.56
C PHE A 599 17.78 5.74 -21.75
N SER A 600 17.60 4.50 -21.27
CA SER A 600 18.64 3.75 -20.57
C SER A 600 19.78 3.29 -21.48
N ALA A 601 19.53 3.12 -22.78
CA ALA A 601 20.56 2.79 -23.77
C ALA A 601 21.45 4.00 -24.14
N ASP A 602 20.95 5.22 -23.97
CA ASP A 602 21.60 6.48 -24.39
C ASP A 602 22.55 7.07 -23.31
N LYS A 603 23.01 6.24 -22.36
CA LYS A 603 23.83 6.61 -21.17
C LYS A 603 25.16 7.32 -21.44
N GLY A 604 25.52 7.59 -22.69
CA GLY A 604 26.74 8.30 -23.09
C GLY A 604 26.76 9.80 -22.75
N SER A 605 25.65 10.42 -22.35
CA SER A 605 25.59 11.84 -21.98
C SER A 605 24.69 12.07 -20.76
N ILE A 606 25.22 11.83 -19.57
CA ILE A 606 24.53 11.99 -18.28
C ILE A 606 24.25 13.48 -17.96
N ALA A 607 24.79 14.44 -18.73
CA ALA A 607 24.77 15.84 -18.35
C ALA A 607 23.41 16.56 -18.53
N GLN A 608 22.49 16.05 -19.37
CA GLN A 608 21.17 16.67 -19.57
C GLN A 608 20.16 15.58 -19.92
N GLN A 609 19.35 15.15 -18.94
CA GLN A 609 18.11 14.42 -19.29
C GLN A 609 17.21 15.40 -20.05
N PRO A 610 16.88 15.13 -21.32
CA PRO A 610 16.10 16.05 -22.12
C PRO A 610 14.63 16.06 -21.65
N ASP A 611 14.06 17.25 -21.45
CA ASP A 611 12.65 17.41 -21.10
C ASP A 611 11.75 16.96 -22.27
N ILE A 612 10.72 16.17 -21.99
CA ILE A 612 9.80 15.65 -23.01
C ILE A 612 8.69 16.67 -23.23
N ALA A 613 8.70 17.32 -24.39
CA ALA A 613 7.68 18.28 -24.78
C ALA A 613 6.35 17.63 -25.15
N ASN A 614 6.34 16.49 -25.89
CA ASN A 614 5.12 15.78 -26.29
C ASN A 614 5.38 14.29 -26.61
N VAL A 615 4.44 13.40 -26.29
CA VAL A 615 4.43 12.01 -26.77
C VAL A 615 3.15 11.78 -27.58
N THR A 616 3.26 11.42 -28.85
CA THR A 616 2.13 11.11 -29.72
C THR A 616 2.16 9.63 -30.08
N VAL A 617 1.07 8.91 -29.83
CA VAL A 617 0.95 7.47 -30.13
C VAL A 617 -0.14 7.28 -31.17
N LYS A 618 0.25 7.07 -32.43
CA LYS A 618 -0.70 6.79 -33.51
C LYS A 618 -0.68 5.32 -33.83
N GLN A 619 -1.81 4.63 -33.65
CA GLN A 619 -2.02 3.31 -34.21
C GLN A 619 -2.72 3.47 -35.57
N GLN A 620 -2.11 2.92 -36.62
CA GLN A 620 -2.72 2.78 -37.93
C GLN A 620 -2.62 1.31 -38.31
N ASN A 621 -3.75 0.59 -38.33
CA ASN A 621 -3.79 -0.86 -38.49
C ASN A 621 -2.92 -1.55 -37.41
N LEU A 622 -2.04 -2.47 -37.81
CA LEU A 622 -1.08 -3.20 -36.96
C LEU A 622 0.12 -2.38 -36.47
N LEU A 623 0.21 -1.10 -36.87
CA LEU A 623 1.42 -0.31 -36.71
C LEU A 623 1.18 0.77 -35.66
N CYS A 624 1.92 0.70 -34.57
CA CYS A 624 1.93 1.76 -33.58
C CYS A 624 3.15 2.65 -33.83
N SER A 625 2.97 3.96 -33.89
CA SER A 625 4.09 4.91 -33.99
C SER A 625 4.08 5.82 -32.78
N ILE A 626 5.18 5.81 -32.04
CA ILE A 626 5.41 6.64 -30.87
C ILE A 626 6.35 7.76 -31.32
N THR A 627 5.83 8.99 -31.37
CA THR A 627 6.63 10.17 -31.67
C THR A 627 6.87 10.93 -30.39
N ILE A 628 8.12 11.07 -29.98
CA ILE A 628 8.54 11.80 -28.79
C ILE A 628 9.16 13.11 -29.27
N LEU A 629 8.53 14.22 -28.95
CA LEU A 629 9.05 15.56 -29.13
C LEU A 629 9.73 16.00 -27.83
N MET A 630 10.98 16.43 -27.92
CA MET A 630 11.74 16.95 -26.79
C MET A 630 11.66 18.48 -26.74
N GLU A 631 11.79 19.08 -25.56
CA GLU A 631 11.98 20.53 -25.42
C GLU A 631 13.30 20.91 -26.13
N GLY A 632 13.20 21.74 -27.18
CA GLY A 632 14.29 22.00 -28.12
C GLY A 632 14.01 21.55 -29.56
N GLY A 633 12.88 20.88 -29.82
CA GLY A 633 12.41 20.56 -31.17
C GLY A 633 12.97 19.25 -31.75
N THR A 634 13.83 18.55 -31.00
CA THR A 634 14.30 17.21 -31.39
C THR A 634 13.14 16.23 -31.36
N ILE A 635 12.87 15.60 -32.50
CA ILE A 635 11.86 14.56 -32.62
C ILE A 635 12.58 13.21 -32.62
N LYS A 636 12.36 12.41 -31.57
CA LYS A 636 12.69 10.98 -31.57
C LYS A 636 11.43 10.22 -32.00
N ARG A 637 11.45 9.65 -33.20
CA ARG A 637 10.36 8.80 -33.68
C ARG A 637 10.72 7.34 -33.45
N LEU A 638 9.87 6.64 -32.72
CA LEU A 638 9.88 5.20 -32.58
C LEU A 638 8.73 4.64 -33.41
N GLU A 639 9.04 4.04 -34.54
CA GLU A 639 8.04 3.25 -35.27
C GLU A 639 7.99 1.85 -34.65
N VAL A 640 6.91 1.55 -33.95
CA VAL A 640 6.53 0.22 -33.49
C VAL A 640 5.74 -0.46 -34.61
N GLU A 641 6.26 -0.44 -35.84
CA GLU A 641 5.88 -1.45 -36.85
C GLU A 641 6.51 -2.80 -36.48
N ARG A 642 7.70 -2.69 -35.92
CA ARG A 642 8.58 -3.73 -35.38
C ARG A 642 9.34 -3.01 -34.28
N LEU A 643 9.08 -3.37 -33.01
CA LEU A 643 9.87 -2.89 -31.87
C LEU A 643 11.36 -2.90 -32.24
N PRO A 644 12.15 -1.87 -31.87
CA PRO A 644 13.57 -1.86 -32.21
C PRO A 644 14.19 -3.15 -31.72
N THR A 645 14.88 -3.87 -32.61
CA THR A 645 16.02 -4.67 -32.22
C THR A 645 16.99 -3.72 -31.53
N ILE A 646 16.86 -3.59 -30.20
CA ILE A 646 17.85 -2.93 -29.36
C ILE A 646 19.17 -3.63 -29.69
N SER A 647 20.12 -2.84 -30.18
CA SER A 647 21.42 -3.28 -30.61
C SER A 647 22.10 -4.10 -29.51
N SER A 648 22.43 -5.35 -29.85
CA SER A 648 23.57 -6.14 -29.37
C SER A 648 23.76 -6.21 -27.84
N GLY A 649 23.21 -7.25 -27.21
CA GLY A 649 23.60 -7.63 -25.83
C GLY A 649 23.15 -9.03 -25.40
N CYS A 650 21.86 -9.34 -25.51
CA CYS A 650 21.35 -10.67 -25.15
C CYS A 650 20.21 -11.06 -26.10
N TRP A 651 20.55 -11.69 -27.23
CA TRP A 651 19.56 -12.42 -28.01
C TRP A 651 19.21 -13.70 -27.24
N PHE A 652 17.99 -13.78 -26.72
CA PHE A 652 17.44 -15.02 -26.21
C PHE A 652 16.92 -15.85 -27.38
N HIS A 653 17.70 -16.84 -27.82
CA HIS A 653 17.23 -17.84 -28.78
C HIS A 653 16.29 -18.82 -28.07
N CYS A 654 14.99 -18.51 -28.06
CA CYS A 654 13.99 -19.52 -27.79
C CYS A 654 13.92 -20.46 -29.00
N ASN A 655 14.48 -21.66 -28.90
CA ASN A 655 14.51 -22.66 -29.98
C ASN A 655 13.14 -23.33 -30.24
N ILE A 656 12.04 -22.76 -29.74
CA ILE A 656 10.70 -23.23 -30.01
C ILE A 656 10.34 -22.79 -31.43
N ARG A 657 10.40 -23.74 -32.37
CA ARG A 657 9.86 -23.56 -33.72
C ARG A 657 8.35 -23.37 -33.62
N CYS A 658 7.93 -22.10 -33.64
CA CYS A 658 6.54 -21.69 -33.79
C CYS A 658 6.49 -20.55 -34.82
N SER A 659 5.34 -20.37 -35.46
CA SER A 659 5.09 -19.28 -36.41
C SER A 659 5.26 -17.87 -35.80
N HIS A 660 5.37 -17.77 -34.47
CA HIS A 660 5.39 -16.53 -33.71
C HIS A 660 6.63 -16.36 -32.81
N SER A 661 7.79 -16.94 -33.18
CA SER A 661 9.00 -16.96 -32.32
C SER A 661 9.46 -15.58 -31.84
N HIS A 662 9.36 -14.54 -32.69
CA HIS A 662 9.66 -13.17 -32.30
C HIS A 662 8.65 -12.61 -31.28
N ALA A 663 7.36 -12.79 -31.51
CA ALA A 663 6.31 -12.33 -30.59
C ALA A 663 6.41 -13.04 -29.23
N LEU A 664 6.67 -14.36 -29.22
CA LEU A 664 6.91 -15.12 -28.00
C LEU A 664 8.10 -14.55 -27.22
N SER A 665 9.23 -14.28 -27.88
CA SER A 665 10.40 -13.68 -27.23
C SER A 665 10.09 -12.33 -26.58
N GLN A 666 9.31 -11.47 -27.25
CA GLN A 666 8.90 -10.17 -26.71
C GLN A 666 7.95 -10.30 -25.52
N ILE A 667 6.94 -11.17 -25.61
CA ILE A 667 6.00 -11.41 -24.50
C ILE A 667 6.75 -11.96 -23.27
N LEU A 668 7.70 -12.87 -23.47
CA LEU A 668 8.54 -13.37 -22.39
C LEU A 668 9.47 -12.27 -21.82
N LYS A 669 10.00 -11.36 -22.65
CA LYS A 669 10.76 -10.19 -22.15
C LYS A 669 9.87 -9.33 -21.23
N LEU A 670 8.68 -8.95 -21.71
CA LEU A 670 7.74 -8.11 -20.97
C LEU A 670 7.28 -8.78 -19.66
N TRP A 671 7.06 -10.09 -19.67
CA TRP A 671 6.75 -10.88 -18.48
C TRP A 671 7.89 -10.87 -17.44
N ARG A 672 9.14 -11.12 -17.86
CA ARG A 672 10.32 -11.09 -16.97
C ARG A 672 10.54 -9.71 -16.36
N CYS A 673 10.27 -8.65 -17.12
CA CYS A 673 10.28 -7.27 -16.67
C CYS A 673 9.03 -6.88 -15.87
N ARG A 674 8.10 -7.82 -15.62
CA ARG A 674 6.85 -7.65 -14.87
C ARG A 674 5.91 -6.57 -15.43
N VAL A 675 6.05 -6.26 -16.71
CA VAL A 675 5.23 -5.27 -17.42
C VAL A 675 3.83 -5.82 -17.69
N LEU A 676 3.76 -7.11 -18.07
CA LEU A 676 2.53 -7.86 -18.26
C LEU A 676 2.18 -8.64 -16.99
N ALA A 677 1.01 -8.38 -16.41
CA ALA A 677 0.63 -8.90 -15.09
C ALA A 677 -0.89 -9.21 -15.01
N PRO A 678 -1.30 -10.49 -15.10
CA PRO A 678 -0.49 -11.64 -15.48
C PRO A 678 -0.22 -11.67 -16.99
N THR A 679 0.77 -12.45 -17.41
CA THR A 679 0.94 -12.82 -18.82
C THR A 679 0.17 -14.11 -19.09
N VAL A 680 -0.60 -14.17 -20.19
CA VAL A 680 -1.38 -15.37 -20.55
C VAL A 680 -1.03 -15.78 -21.97
N ILE A 681 -0.58 -17.02 -22.14
CA ILE A 681 -0.31 -17.61 -23.44
C ILE A 681 -1.28 -18.77 -23.62
N VAL A 682 -2.03 -18.81 -24.72
CA VAL A 682 -2.97 -19.89 -25.03
C VAL A 682 -2.40 -20.74 -26.16
N SER A 683 -2.53 -22.05 -26.05
CA SER A 683 -2.27 -22.98 -27.15
C SER A 683 -3.36 -24.06 -27.18
N SER A 684 -3.68 -24.54 -28.38
CA SER A 684 -4.44 -25.77 -28.56
C SER A 684 -3.57 -27.03 -28.48
N SER A 685 -2.23 -26.85 -28.44
CA SER A 685 -1.25 -27.93 -28.51
C SER A 685 -0.61 -28.18 -27.14
N LYS A 686 -0.89 -29.36 -26.57
CA LYS A 686 -0.24 -29.83 -25.33
C LYS A 686 1.28 -29.90 -25.49
N ASP A 687 1.75 -30.28 -26.67
CA ASP A 687 3.18 -30.42 -26.96
C ASP A 687 3.89 -29.07 -27.00
N GLN A 688 3.33 -28.06 -27.66
CA GLN A 688 3.88 -26.70 -27.66
C GLN A 688 3.93 -26.11 -26.24
N THR A 689 2.83 -26.26 -25.49
CA THR A 689 2.73 -25.82 -24.10
C THR A 689 3.82 -26.47 -23.25
N ARG A 690 3.98 -27.80 -23.36
CA ARG A 690 5.02 -28.56 -22.65
C ARG A 690 6.44 -28.12 -23.04
N LYS A 691 6.71 -27.90 -24.33
CA LYS A 691 8.01 -27.41 -24.81
C LYS A 691 8.35 -26.02 -24.26
N LEU A 692 7.38 -25.11 -24.23
CA LEU A 692 7.54 -23.80 -23.60
C LEU A 692 7.83 -23.92 -22.11
N MET A 693 7.07 -24.73 -21.39
CA MET A 693 7.30 -24.95 -19.96
C MET A 693 8.66 -25.60 -19.69
N LEU A 694 9.13 -26.52 -20.54
CA LEU A 694 10.48 -27.11 -20.45
C LEU A 694 11.59 -26.08 -20.65
N TYR A 695 11.40 -25.16 -21.59
CA TYR A 695 12.33 -24.06 -21.80
C TYR A 695 12.38 -23.12 -20.58
N LEU A 696 11.23 -22.71 -20.05
CA LEU A 696 11.14 -21.76 -18.93
C LEU A 696 11.73 -22.30 -17.62
N ASP A 697 11.67 -23.61 -17.39
CA ASP A 697 12.21 -24.26 -16.20
C ASP A 697 13.74 -24.38 -16.21
N GLN A 698 14.35 -24.21 -17.37
CA GLN A 698 15.81 -24.10 -17.51
C GLN A 698 16.29 -22.66 -17.24
N GLU A 699 15.38 -21.69 -17.14
CA GLU A 699 15.75 -20.29 -16.91
C GLU A 699 16.05 -20.01 -15.44
N VAL A 700 17.19 -19.34 -15.21
CA VAL A 700 17.61 -18.94 -13.87
C VAL A 700 16.60 -17.96 -13.27
N GLY A 701 16.08 -18.28 -12.08
CA GLY A 701 15.14 -17.43 -11.34
C GLY A 701 13.67 -17.60 -11.73
N CYS A 702 13.37 -18.48 -12.70
CA CYS A 702 12.00 -18.88 -13.05
C CYS A 702 11.60 -20.12 -12.25
N ASN A 703 10.38 -20.15 -11.73
CA ASN A 703 9.77 -21.32 -11.09
C ASN A 703 8.63 -21.82 -11.96
N CYS A 704 8.60 -23.12 -12.25
CA CYS A 704 7.54 -23.72 -13.06
C CYS A 704 6.60 -24.60 -12.22
N ILE A 705 5.29 -24.35 -12.31
CA ILE A 705 4.23 -25.23 -11.80
C ILE A 705 3.59 -25.89 -13.02
N ARG A 706 3.71 -27.22 -13.14
CA ARG A 706 3.29 -27.96 -14.33
C ARG A 706 2.12 -28.89 -14.07
N GLY A 707 1.44 -29.31 -15.15
CA GLY A 707 0.46 -30.39 -15.06
C GLY A 707 -0.86 -30.03 -14.37
N ILE A 708 -1.20 -28.75 -14.18
CA ILE A 708 -2.38 -28.37 -13.41
C ILE A 708 -3.63 -28.50 -14.26
N ASN A 709 -4.50 -29.46 -13.93
CA ASN A 709 -5.80 -29.59 -14.57
C ASN A 709 -6.83 -28.73 -13.84
N ALA A 710 -7.35 -27.70 -14.51
CA ALA A 710 -8.28 -26.75 -13.90
C ALA A 710 -9.64 -27.35 -13.49
N ALA A 711 -10.02 -28.49 -14.07
CA ALA A 711 -11.26 -29.18 -13.73
C ALA A 711 -11.18 -29.98 -12.42
N THR A 712 -9.98 -30.41 -12.02
CA THR A 712 -9.79 -31.29 -10.85
C THR A 712 -8.93 -30.67 -9.76
N TYR A 713 -8.04 -29.74 -10.13
CA TYR A 713 -7.20 -29.02 -9.18
C TYR A 713 -7.86 -27.73 -8.74
N LYS A 714 -7.77 -27.42 -7.44
CA LYS A 714 -8.43 -26.24 -6.90
C LYS A 714 -7.63 -24.98 -7.23
N MET A 715 -8.26 -23.99 -7.86
CA MET A 715 -7.59 -22.72 -8.20
C MET A 715 -7.32 -21.87 -6.96
N SER A 716 -8.33 -21.71 -6.13
CA SER A 716 -8.28 -20.93 -4.90
C SER A 716 -9.01 -21.66 -3.78
N LYS A 717 -8.44 -21.57 -2.59
CA LYS A 717 -9.05 -22.14 -1.40
C LYS A 717 -10.31 -21.38 -1.00
N SER A 718 -11.41 -22.11 -0.76
CA SER A 718 -12.61 -21.59 -0.14
C SER A 718 -12.47 -21.58 1.38
N LEU A 719 -13.30 -20.80 2.06
CA LEU A 719 -13.39 -20.79 3.52
C LEU A 719 -13.70 -22.16 4.14
N TYR A 720 -14.47 -22.97 3.43
CA TYR A 720 -14.98 -24.24 3.92
C TYR A 720 -14.04 -25.41 3.61
N ASP A 721 -12.92 -25.13 2.95
CA ASP A 721 -11.92 -26.13 2.62
C ASP A 721 -11.08 -26.49 3.85
N ARG A 722 -10.68 -27.76 3.93
CA ARG A 722 -9.77 -28.22 5.00
C ARG A 722 -8.45 -27.46 4.95
N LYS A 723 -7.78 -27.32 6.11
CA LYS A 723 -6.55 -26.51 6.22
C LYS A 723 -5.47 -26.94 5.22
N ASP A 724 -5.39 -28.23 4.95
CA ASP A 724 -4.46 -28.97 4.10
C ASP A 724 -4.88 -29.09 2.62
N THR A 725 -6.03 -28.54 2.22
CA THR A 725 -6.44 -28.58 0.80
C THR A 725 -5.45 -27.83 -0.10
N SER A 726 -4.74 -28.58 -0.94
CA SER A 726 -3.86 -28.04 -1.98
C SER A 726 -4.64 -27.18 -2.97
N ASN A 727 -4.04 -26.06 -3.38
CA ASN A 727 -4.64 -25.16 -4.35
C ASN A 727 -3.56 -24.29 -4.99
N LEU A 728 -3.79 -23.96 -6.26
CA LEU A 728 -2.80 -23.30 -7.11
C LEU A 728 -2.33 -21.95 -6.55
N ARG A 729 -3.27 -21.16 -6.01
CA ARG A 729 -2.96 -19.86 -5.41
C ARG A 729 -1.93 -19.98 -4.29
N ASN A 730 -2.10 -20.93 -3.38
CA ASN A 730 -1.15 -21.13 -2.29
C ASN A 730 0.19 -21.65 -2.81
N ASP A 731 0.18 -22.55 -3.80
CA ASP A 731 1.41 -23.08 -4.40
C ASP A 731 2.24 -21.93 -4.99
N ILE A 732 1.60 -20.98 -5.70
CA ILE A 732 2.28 -19.77 -6.20
C ILE A 732 2.81 -18.92 -5.05
N LEU A 733 2.00 -18.66 -4.02
CA LEU A 733 2.42 -17.83 -2.88
C LEU A 733 3.61 -18.42 -2.11
N THR A 734 3.75 -19.75 -2.06
CA THR A 734 4.90 -20.38 -1.40
C THR A 734 6.24 -20.12 -2.09
N LEU A 735 6.21 -19.74 -3.37
CA LEU A 735 7.40 -19.37 -4.14
C LEU A 735 7.85 -17.93 -3.86
N GLY A 736 6.99 -17.10 -3.25
CA GLY A 736 7.23 -15.69 -2.91
C GLY A 736 6.55 -14.72 -3.89
N GLN A 737 6.11 -13.55 -3.38
CA GLN A 737 5.37 -12.55 -4.17
C GLN A 737 6.20 -11.92 -5.32
N ASP A 738 7.53 -12.00 -5.22
CA ASP A 738 8.47 -11.47 -6.20
C ASP A 738 9.06 -12.56 -7.13
N ALA A 739 8.61 -13.80 -7.02
CA ALA A 739 9.11 -14.85 -7.90
C ALA A 739 8.57 -14.68 -9.32
N LEU A 740 9.40 -14.99 -10.33
CA LEU A 740 8.91 -15.28 -11.67
C LEU A 740 8.34 -16.70 -11.63
N VAL A 741 7.05 -16.83 -11.91
CA VAL A 741 6.34 -18.12 -11.85
C VAL A 741 5.61 -18.36 -13.16
N ALA A 742 5.94 -19.45 -13.83
CA ALA A 742 5.21 -19.96 -14.98
C ALA A 742 4.32 -21.13 -14.56
N VAL A 743 3.05 -21.11 -14.97
CA VAL A 743 2.05 -22.12 -14.61
C VAL A 743 1.46 -22.73 -15.88
N GLU A 744 1.54 -24.05 -15.99
CA GLU A 744 0.89 -24.84 -17.04
C GLU A 744 -0.52 -25.23 -16.60
N LEU A 745 -1.54 -24.76 -17.32
CA LEU A 745 -2.95 -25.06 -17.03
C LEU A 745 -3.62 -25.80 -18.18
N PHE A 746 -4.22 -26.94 -17.88
CA PHE A 746 -5.08 -27.68 -18.80
C PHE A 746 -6.54 -27.36 -18.54
N CYS A 747 -7.22 -26.80 -19.54
CA CYS A 747 -8.62 -26.40 -19.49
C CYS A 747 -9.42 -27.18 -20.54
N PRO A 748 -9.87 -28.40 -20.24
CA PRO A 748 -10.54 -29.28 -21.21
C PRO A 748 -11.98 -28.85 -21.53
N THR A 749 -12.59 -28.00 -20.70
CA THR A 749 -14.00 -27.59 -20.84
C THR A 749 -14.18 -26.09 -20.65
N VAL A 750 -15.32 -25.56 -21.13
CA VAL A 750 -15.74 -24.17 -20.87
C VAL A 750 -15.80 -23.88 -19.36
N ASP A 751 -16.35 -24.79 -18.56
CA ASP A 751 -16.41 -24.63 -17.10
C ASP A 751 -15.01 -24.50 -16.49
N SER A 752 -14.05 -25.31 -16.96
CA SER A 752 -12.67 -25.23 -16.47
C SER A 752 -11.99 -23.89 -16.85
N GLN A 753 -12.35 -23.31 -18.00
CA GLN A 753 -11.91 -21.96 -18.38
C GLN A 753 -12.53 -20.88 -17.46
N LEU A 754 -13.79 -21.04 -17.07
CA LEU A 754 -14.44 -20.13 -16.12
C LEU A 754 -13.84 -20.22 -14.71
N LEU A 755 -13.38 -21.40 -14.28
CA LEU A 755 -12.73 -21.59 -12.97
C LEU A 755 -11.38 -20.87 -12.85
N ILE A 756 -10.63 -20.74 -13.95
CA ILE A 756 -9.33 -20.05 -13.92
C ILE A 756 -9.46 -18.53 -14.03
N ARG A 757 -10.66 -18.00 -14.28
CA ARG A 757 -10.90 -16.56 -14.52
C ARG A 757 -10.21 -15.70 -13.47
N GLU A 758 -10.49 -15.90 -12.19
CA GLU A 758 -9.89 -15.10 -11.10
C GLU A 758 -8.35 -15.16 -11.08
N MET A 759 -7.77 -16.28 -11.54
CA MET A 759 -6.32 -16.45 -11.56
C MET A 759 -5.64 -15.64 -12.67
N ILE A 760 -6.33 -15.43 -13.79
CA ILE A 760 -5.82 -14.72 -14.96
C ILE A 760 -6.33 -13.27 -15.08
N GLU A 761 -7.12 -12.77 -14.12
CA GLU A 761 -7.48 -11.35 -14.06
C GLU A 761 -6.26 -10.49 -13.63
N ASP A 762 -6.08 -9.30 -14.22
CA ASP A 762 -4.95 -8.37 -13.94
C ASP A 762 -4.87 -7.91 -12.48
N SER A 763 -6.01 -7.97 -11.81
CA SER A 763 -6.11 -7.59 -10.42
C SER A 763 -5.59 -8.69 -9.49
N PRO A 764 -5.11 -8.34 -8.28
CA PRO A 764 -4.69 -9.34 -7.32
C PRO A 764 -5.81 -10.35 -7.01
N SER A 765 -5.47 -11.64 -6.97
CA SER A 765 -6.41 -12.68 -6.55
C SER A 765 -6.49 -12.69 -5.03
N MET A 766 -7.71 -12.45 -4.55
CA MET A 766 -8.03 -12.24 -3.15
C MET A 766 -9.04 -13.31 -2.74
N THR A 767 -8.60 -14.30 -1.96
CA THR A 767 -9.56 -15.17 -1.27
C THR A 767 -10.33 -14.35 -0.25
N ALA A 768 -11.54 -14.79 0.11
CA ALA A 768 -12.21 -14.28 1.30
C ALA A 768 -11.19 -14.25 2.45
N PHE A 769 -10.97 -13.06 3.04
CA PHE A 769 -10.00 -12.82 4.12
C PHE A 769 -8.53 -12.71 3.72
N SER A 770 -8.26 -11.99 2.63
CA SER A 770 -6.91 -11.58 2.28
C SER A 770 -6.58 -10.17 2.78
N SER A 771 -5.34 -9.96 3.19
CA SER A 771 -4.74 -8.63 3.36
C SER A 771 -3.90 -8.32 2.12
N ALA A 772 -3.39 -7.10 1.98
CA ALA A 772 -2.41 -6.80 0.93
C ALA A 772 -1.25 -7.81 0.91
N GLN A 773 -0.79 -8.24 2.10
CA GLN A 773 0.32 -9.19 2.25
C GLN A 773 -0.02 -10.62 1.84
N SER A 774 -1.29 -11.02 1.86
CA SER A 774 -1.70 -12.36 1.43
C SER A 774 -2.37 -12.35 0.06
N ALA A 775 -2.53 -11.19 -0.58
CA ALA A 775 -3.03 -11.07 -1.94
C ALA A 775 -2.04 -11.70 -2.92
N LEU A 776 -2.56 -12.42 -3.92
CA LEU A 776 -1.73 -12.92 -5.02
C LEU A 776 -1.66 -11.83 -6.08
N PHE A 777 -0.62 -10.99 -5.99
CA PHE A 777 -0.25 -10.08 -7.07
C PHE A 777 0.19 -10.87 -8.29
N LYS A 778 -0.12 -10.34 -9.48
CA LYS A 778 0.05 -11.06 -10.75
C LYS A 778 1.31 -10.64 -11.52
N ALA A 779 2.04 -9.66 -11.00
CA ALA A 779 3.34 -9.26 -11.54
C ALA A 779 4.31 -10.45 -11.44
N GLY A 780 4.93 -10.82 -12.56
CA GLY A 780 5.83 -11.99 -12.63
C GLY A 780 5.12 -13.33 -12.81
N LEU A 781 3.79 -13.37 -12.96
CA LEU A 781 3.06 -14.61 -13.28
C LEU A 781 2.84 -14.77 -14.79
N LEU A 782 3.14 -15.96 -15.30
CA LEU A 782 2.86 -16.41 -16.65
C LEU A 782 1.96 -17.64 -16.60
N PHE A 783 0.79 -17.58 -17.20
CA PHE A 783 -0.10 -18.72 -17.38
C PHE A 783 -0.02 -19.22 -18.82
N VAL A 784 0.43 -20.46 -19.00
CA VAL A 784 0.41 -21.15 -20.28
C VAL A 784 -0.79 -22.11 -20.29
N LEU A 785 -1.84 -21.71 -20.98
CA LEU A 785 -3.12 -22.40 -21.05
C LEU A 785 -3.15 -23.34 -22.24
N CYS A 786 -3.37 -24.63 -21.99
CA CYS A 786 -3.77 -25.58 -23.01
C CYS A 786 -5.29 -25.72 -23.01
N ILE A 787 -5.94 -25.26 -24.07
CA ILE A 787 -7.41 -25.27 -24.20
C ILE A 787 -7.81 -26.27 -25.28
N GLU A 788 -8.72 -27.17 -24.92
CA GLU A 788 -9.38 -28.06 -25.88
C GLU A 788 -10.68 -27.38 -26.34
N GLY A 789 -10.76 -27.01 -27.62
CA GLY A 789 -11.96 -26.38 -28.20
C GLY A 789 -11.93 -24.85 -28.22
N ILE A 790 -13.09 -24.22 -28.04
CA ILE A 790 -13.28 -22.77 -28.18
C ILE A 790 -12.79 -22.05 -26.92
N VAL A 791 -11.98 -21.01 -27.11
CA VAL A 791 -11.55 -20.11 -26.04
C VAL A 791 -12.72 -19.23 -25.64
N THR A 792 -13.08 -19.19 -24.36
CA THR A 792 -14.19 -18.36 -23.90
C THR A 792 -13.82 -16.86 -23.98
N PRO A 793 -14.80 -15.96 -24.12
CA PRO A 793 -14.55 -14.51 -24.13
C PRO A 793 -13.75 -14.02 -22.91
N GLU A 794 -13.98 -14.61 -21.73
CA GLU A 794 -13.27 -14.27 -20.50
C GLU A 794 -11.79 -14.58 -20.61
N VAL A 795 -11.41 -15.74 -21.15
CA VAL A 795 -10.01 -16.09 -21.36
C VAL A 795 -9.43 -15.28 -22.50
N ALA A 796 -10.15 -15.18 -23.64
CA ALA A 796 -9.72 -14.44 -24.83
C ALA A 796 -9.33 -12.99 -24.49
N SER A 797 -10.12 -12.33 -23.63
CA SER A 797 -9.85 -10.95 -23.18
C SER A 797 -8.55 -10.77 -22.39
N ARG A 798 -7.89 -11.86 -21.98
CA ARG A 798 -6.64 -11.87 -21.18
C ARG A 798 -5.43 -12.39 -21.95
N VAL A 799 -5.64 -12.96 -23.14
CA VAL A 799 -4.57 -13.60 -23.89
C VAL A 799 -3.57 -12.56 -24.39
N SER A 800 -2.31 -12.74 -24.02
CA SER A 800 -1.19 -11.96 -24.53
C SER A 800 -0.63 -12.56 -25.83
N LEU A 801 -0.76 -13.87 -26.04
CA LEU A 801 -0.32 -14.56 -27.25
C LEU A 801 -1.09 -15.89 -27.45
N VAL A 802 -1.47 -16.18 -28.69
CA VAL A 802 -1.97 -17.50 -29.09
C VAL A 802 -0.86 -18.24 -29.86
N LEU A 803 -0.50 -19.44 -29.40
CA LEU A 803 0.44 -20.32 -30.08
C LEU A 803 -0.35 -21.31 -30.96
N THR A 804 -0.16 -21.20 -32.28
CA THR A 804 -0.74 -22.11 -33.27
C THR A 804 0.34 -22.99 -33.91
N ASP A 805 -0.05 -24.20 -34.34
CA ASP A 805 0.83 -25.12 -35.09
C ASP A 805 0.91 -24.79 -36.59
N ASN A 806 0.01 -23.95 -37.13
CA ASN A 806 -0.10 -23.60 -38.55
C ASN A 806 -0.05 -22.08 -38.81
N GLU A 807 0.42 -21.69 -40.00
CA GLU A 807 0.42 -20.30 -40.55
C GLU A 807 -0.98 -19.78 -40.94
N THR A 808 -2.04 -20.57 -40.76
CA THR A 808 -3.43 -20.17 -41.08
C THR A 808 -4.23 -19.81 -39.83
N PRO A 809 -4.86 -18.63 -39.77
CA PRO A 809 -5.55 -18.17 -38.57
C PRO A 809 -7.00 -18.63 -38.56
N ASN A 810 -7.37 -19.48 -37.59
CA ASN A 810 -8.77 -19.77 -37.26
C ASN A 810 -9.17 -19.19 -35.89
N PHE A 811 -8.42 -18.21 -35.38
CA PHE A 811 -8.82 -17.43 -34.21
C PHE A 811 -9.19 -16.02 -34.66
N PRO A 812 -10.35 -15.46 -34.25
CA PRO A 812 -10.60 -14.04 -34.40
C PRO A 812 -9.58 -13.31 -33.51
N TYR A 813 -8.59 -12.68 -34.15
CA TYR A 813 -7.52 -11.96 -33.47
C TYR A 813 -8.08 -10.79 -32.66
N PHE A 814 -7.65 -10.68 -31.42
CA PHE A 814 -7.45 -9.38 -30.78
C PHE A 814 -5.97 -9.03 -30.99
N GLU A 815 -5.71 -8.18 -31.98
CA GLU A 815 -4.42 -7.52 -32.16
C GLU A 815 -4.30 -6.46 -31.06
N ILE A 816 -3.18 -6.44 -30.32
CA ILE A 816 -2.88 -5.38 -29.34
C ILE A 816 -2.60 -4.07 -30.07
#